data_AF-A0A831K2W0-F1
#
_entry.id   AF-A0A831K2W0-F1
#
_cell.length_a   1.000
_cell.length_b   1.000
_cell.length_c   1.000
_cell.angle_alpha   90.00
_cell.angle_beta   90.00
_cell.angle_gamma   90.00
#
_symmetry.space_group_name_H-M   'P 1'
#
loop_
_entity.id
_entity.type
_entity.pdbx_description
1 polymer ?
#
loop_
_entity_poly.entity_id
_entity_poly.type
_entity_poly.pdbx_seq_one_letter_code
_entity_poly.pdbx_strand_id
1 'polypeptide(L)'
;MGRGPALWAISMSVNILNPSYVSPVNAFYIFHTFHPPMRLPKTGRVVILKEGTAGLYFPENVGILLRTFKGKKGSRALLYTIKGEVDAPRSAVRGTLPLPPVDLLSPETDLKDVLKRAVHLNKVGEEDYLSKSPENILIEVKMRDLWRAALKAIEGGEGGEVLQEVPKKYSGLTHPRGFTPRELGELHFSKRLRDEHVEAIKKILSPADDGHYGYFVRLKGERRHLYFPYRNEVMSAAEEERNLLRALANALIPRYEEGVAQEAEGGGFSPTEVIERLRSLKREKREALERIINWAEHYIENATWGEDFHISPAPIRRMEDFDLEDFILKMLWRLFSGKGMSLVSALTELMLLSGRWGVKDAVDALMKYHTRSGRFHFPLEHTPQERMEADVILKRFRNEEFAERRDLTDLTTYTIDPPDAKDFDDAVSILEGDGKYRIFVHIADVSHYVKPGSDLDTGARLRTTSVYLPNRVLPMFPPEISEVVCSLKGGERRAAFTVEMEVNQEGEVERHWIYPSVIVVDENLSYPEAERRIREGDRTLSTLYSVVERMREAHPRLDLETPEKRVRFGEDGEVEVEIKRPTPSTRMIETLMVKTNEIVAEVLKERMDFGVFRIHPLPVKDDVEEFNKLLEGLGVERRIEVRWEDLKGSEEREEGEAVLQELLQSGKITLGGGFAFQMEEK
;
A
#
# COMPACT_ATOMS: atom_id res chain seq x y z
N MET A 1 34.96 -10.88 -24.62
CA MET A 1 34.23 -11.56 -23.53
C MET A 1 33.62 -10.50 -22.64
N GLY A 2 32.39 -10.70 -22.16
CA GLY A 2 31.69 -9.74 -21.29
C GLY A 2 30.89 -8.66 -22.04
N ARG A 3 29.69 -9.02 -22.52
CA ARG A 3 28.57 -8.08 -22.70
C ARG A 3 27.41 -8.65 -21.86
N GLY A 4 26.84 -7.85 -20.97
CA GLY A 4 25.72 -8.27 -20.12
C GLY A 4 24.41 -8.34 -20.92
N PRO A 5 23.40 -9.10 -20.43
CA PRO A 5 22.10 -9.18 -21.09
C PRO A 5 21.34 -7.87 -20.95
N ALA A 6 20.75 -7.39 -22.04
CA ALA A 6 19.81 -6.27 -22.02
C ALA A 6 18.43 -6.79 -21.62
N LEU A 7 17.82 -6.17 -20.60
CA LEU A 7 16.44 -6.41 -20.21
C LEU A 7 15.50 -5.74 -21.22
N TRP A 8 14.58 -6.52 -21.78
CA TRP A 8 13.53 -6.04 -22.67
C TRP A 8 12.29 -5.70 -21.83
N ALA A 9 11.81 -4.47 -21.94
CA ALA A 9 10.55 -4.04 -21.34
C ALA A 9 9.47 -4.02 -22.43
N ILE A 10 8.44 -4.86 -22.27
CA ILE A 10 7.24 -4.86 -23.09
C ILE A 10 6.15 -4.08 -22.35
N SER A 11 5.53 -3.12 -23.04
CA SER A 11 4.37 -2.37 -22.55
C SER A 11 3.19 -3.32 -22.35
N MET A 12 2.56 -3.33 -21.17
CA MET A 12 1.30 -4.03 -20.94
C MET A 12 0.38 -3.20 -20.06
N SER A 13 -0.75 -2.79 -20.62
CA SER A 13 -1.81 -2.06 -19.92
C SER A 13 -2.55 -2.96 -18.94
N VAL A 14 -2.53 -2.65 -17.63
CA VAL A 14 -3.23 -3.43 -16.60
C VAL A 14 -4.32 -2.62 -15.91
N ASN A 15 -5.58 -2.99 -16.13
CA ASN A 15 -6.71 -2.54 -15.30
C ASN A 15 -6.66 -3.26 -13.94
N ILE A 16 -6.35 -2.53 -12.86
CA ILE A 16 -6.34 -3.06 -11.49
C ILE A 16 -7.55 -2.53 -10.71
N LEU A 17 -8.53 -3.41 -10.46
CA LEU A 17 -9.68 -3.17 -9.58
C LEU A 17 -9.74 -4.22 -8.46
N ASN A 18 -8.87 -4.10 -7.46
CA ASN A 18 -9.22 -4.31 -6.04
C ASN A 18 -8.01 -4.06 -5.09
N PRO A 19 -8.13 -3.21 -4.06
CA PRO A 19 -7.07 -3.02 -3.06
C PRO A 19 -7.41 -3.73 -1.73
N SER A 20 -6.68 -4.79 -1.39
CA SER A 20 -6.72 -5.41 -0.04
C SER A 20 -5.34 -5.93 0.38
N TYR A 21 -4.91 -5.54 1.59
CA TYR A 21 -3.73 -6.00 2.37
C TYR A 21 -2.31 -5.57 1.96
N VAL A 22 -1.71 -4.66 2.77
CA VAL A 22 -0.26 -4.43 2.94
C VAL A 22 0.02 -3.93 4.38
N SER A 23 1.12 -4.35 5.05
CA SER A 23 1.68 -3.76 6.28
C SER A 23 3.14 -4.25 6.53
N PRO A 24 4.14 -3.46 7.02
CA PRO A 24 5.55 -3.59 6.56
C PRO A 24 6.69 -3.70 7.64
N VAL A 25 7.98 -3.77 7.20
CA VAL A 25 9.24 -3.11 7.76
C VAL A 25 10.49 -3.97 8.23
N ASN A 26 11.60 -3.87 7.45
CA ASN A 26 13.09 -3.70 7.67
C ASN A 26 14.02 -4.27 8.83
N ALA A 27 15.24 -4.77 8.44
CA ALA A 27 16.65 -4.53 8.98
C ALA A 27 17.19 -5.16 10.33
N PHE A 28 18.50 -5.37 10.69
CA PHE A 28 19.88 -5.42 10.04
C PHE A 28 20.97 -6.22 10.89
N TYR A 29 22.31 -5.93 10.76
CA TYR A 29 23.58 -6.66 11.15
C TYR A 29 24.36 -6.10 12.41
N ILE A 30 25.52 -6.60 12.96
CA ILE A 30 26.15 -7.94 13.27
C ILE A 30 27.55 -7.81 14.04
N PHE A 31 27.91 -8.71 15.01
CA PHE A 31 29.24 -9.07 15.66
C PHE A 31 30.32 -7.97 16.09
N HIS A 32 31.57 -8.28 16.53
CA HIS A 32 32.08 -8.68 17.89
C HIS A 32 33.66 -8.75 18.04
N THR A 33 34.26 -9.10 19.22
CA THR A 33 35.74 -9.38 19.60
C THR A 33 36.66 -8.23 20.20
N PHE A 34 37.93 -8.41 20.73
CA PHE A 34 38.44 -9.05 22.01
C PHE A 34 39.95 -8.77 22.40
N HIS A 35 40.40 -8.82 23.70
CA HIS A 35 41.84 -9.01 24.18
C HIS A 35 42.02 -9.39 25.71
N PRO A 36 43.22 -9.81 26.24
CA PRO A 36 43.36 -10.86 27.31
C PRO A 36 43.88 -10.48 28.73
N PRO A 37 43.40 -11.15 29.82
CA PRO A 37 44.09 -11.16 31.14
C PRO A 37 43.92 -12.43 32.04
N MET A 38 44.27 -12.31 33.34
CA MET A 38 43.99 -13.20 34.49
C MET A 38 42.81 -14.19 34.29
N ARG A 39 42.92 -15.45 34.75
CA ARG A 39 41.80 -16.43 34.71
C ARG A 39 40.63 -16.01 35.63
N LEU A 40 39.80 -15.13 35.08
CA LEU A 40 38.43 -14.84 35.47
C LEU A 40 37.66 -16.18 35.52
N PRO A 41 36.69 -16.37 36.45
CA PRO A 41 35.75 -17.46 36.27
C PRO A 41 35.03 -17.27 34.93
N LYS A 42 34.64 -18.37 34.28
CA LYS A 42 33.92 -18.30 33.00
C LYS A 42 32.74 -17.32 33.05
N THR A 43 32.00 -17.27 34.17
CA THR A 43 30.92 -16.31 34.36
C THR A 43 31.09 -15.42 35.61
N GLY A 44 30.77 -14.14 35.45
CA GLY A 44 30.61 -13.16 36.52
C GLY A 44 29.14 -12.85 36.78
N ARG A 45 28.80 -12.41 37.99
CA ARG A 45 27.42 -11.96 38.32
C ARG A 45 27.38 -10.46 38.52
N VAL A 46 26.38 -9.80 37.94
CA VAL A 46 26.14 -8.37 38.13
C VAL A 46 25.52 -8.13 39.51
N VAL A 47 26.12 -7.21 40.28
CA VAL A 47 25.80 -6.96 41.69
C VAL A 47 25.62 -5.48 41.99
N ILE A 48 24.67 -5.19 42.88
CA ILE A 48 24.48 -3.86 43.46
C ILE A 48 25.41 -3.73 44.67
N LEU A 49 26.18 -2.65 44.72
CA LEU A 49 27.10 -2.31 45.81
C LEU A 49 26.44 -1.32 46.76
N LYS A 50 26.89 -1.27 48.02
CA LYS A 50 26.53 -0.17 48.94
C LYS A 50 27.10 1.14 48.40
N GLU A 51 26.31 2.21 48.51
CA GLU A 51 26.75 3.56 48.13
C GLU A 51 28.01 3.98 48.88
N GLY A 52 28.85 4.77 48.21
CA GLY A 52 30.19 5.14 48.66
C GLY A 52 31.26 4.06 48.46
N THR A 53 30.90 2.81 48.11
CA THR A 53 31.91 1.76 47.81
C THR A 53 32.76 2.21 46.63
N ALA A 54 34.08 2.30 46.81
CA ALA A 54 35.02 2.88 45.83
C ALA A 54 34.68 4.32 45.36
N GLY A 55 33.94 5.08 46.17
CA GLY A 55 33.43 6.40 45.78
C GLY A 55 32.43 6.33 44.63
N LEU A 56 31.65 5.23 44.52
CA LEU A 56 30.53 5.09 43.60
C LEU A 56 29.21 5.25 44.38
N TYR A 57 28.31 6.05 43.85
CA TYR A 57 26.99 6.35 44.41
C TYR A 57 25.91 5.90 43.44
N PHE A 58 24.65 5.83 43.88
CA PHE A 58 23.54 5.53 42.97
C PHE A 58 23.50 6.57 41.83
N PRO A 59 23.27 6.16 40.56
CA PRO A 59 22.94 4.82 40.07
C PRO A 59 24.16 3.95 39.69
N GLU A 60 25.38 4.51 39.80
CA GLU A 60 26.65 3.94 39.34
C GLU A 60 27.28 2.93 40.32
N ASN A 61 26.65 2.69 41.48
CA ASN A 61 27.06 1.72 42.49
C ASN A 61 26.78 0.26 42.07
N VAL A 62 27.04 -0.09 40.81
CA VAL A 62 26.90 -1.43 40.24
C VAL A 62 28.30 -1.96 39.87
N GLY A 63 28.51 -3.25 40.10
CA GLY A 63 29.75 -3.94 39.76
C GLY A 63 29.49 -5.33 39.20
N ILE A 64 30.50 -5.92 38.57
CA ILE A 64 30.53 -7.35 38.23
C ILE A 64 31.38 -8.05 39.28
N LEU A 65 30.81 -9.03 39.97
CA LEU A 65 31.53 -9.86 40.92
C LEU A 65 32.44 -10.84 40.17
N LEU A 66 33.74 -10.55 40.16
CA LEU A 66 34.74 -11.39 39.49
C LEU A 66 35.10 -12.61 40.34
N ARG A 67 35.36 -12.44 41.64
CA ARG A 67 35.60 -13.58 42.56
C ARG A 67 35.48 -13.18 44.03
N THR A 68 35.32 -14.16 44.91
CA THR A 68 35.46 -13.96 46.36
C THR A 68 36.53 -14.88 46.95
N PHE A 69 37.28 -14.37 47.93
CA PHE A 69 38.41 -15.07 48.54
C PHE A 69 38.54 -14.71 50.03
N LYS A 70 39.29 -15.50 50.80
CA LYS A 70 39.45 -15.32 52.25
C LYS A 70 40.69 -14.47 52.52
N GLY A 71 40.51 -13.26 53.07
CA GLY A 71 41.59 -12.33 53.41
C GLY A 71 41.90 -12.28 54.91
N LYS A 72 42.98 -11.58 55.28
CA LYS A 72 43.47 -11.47 56.68
C LYS A 72 42.45 -10.90 57.69
N LYS A 73 41.41 -10.18 57.22
CA LYS A 73 40.31 -9.62 58.04
C LYS A 73 38.93 -10.14 57.59
N GLY A 74 38.84 -11.36 57.07
CA GLY A 74 37.58 -11.99 56.64
C GLY A 74 37.40 -12.06 55.11
N SER A 75 36.18 -12.40 54.68
CA SER A 75 35.86 -12.65 53.27
C SER A 75 35.84 -11.37 52.42
N ARG A 76 36.61 -11.38 51.32
CA ARG A 76 36.76 -10.28 50.37
C ARG A 76 36.18 -10.64 49.00
N ALA A 77 35.93 -9.61 48.20
CA ALA A 77 35.37 -9.70 46.85
C ALA A 77 36.19 -8.80 45.91
N LEU A 78 36.69 -9.38 44.82
CA LEU A 78 37.24 -8.63 43.70
C LEU A 78 36.08 -8.31 42.74
N LEU A 79 35.90 -7.03 42.46
CA LEU A 79 34.81 -6.46 41.68
C LEU A 79 35.38 -5.72 40.47
N TYR A 80 34.73 -5.81 39.32
CA TYR A 80 34.94 -4.86 38.21
C TYR A 80 33.84 -3.80 38.29
N THR A 81 34.21 -2.52 38.24
CA THR A 81 33.29 -1.38 38.32
C THR A 81 33.54 -0.42 37.16
N ILE A 82 32.70 0.60 36.97
CA ILE A 82 32.92 1.62 35.94
C ILE A 82 34.25 2.38 36.12
N LYS A 83 34.78 2.43 37.34
CA LYS A 83 36.10 3.01 37.70
C LYS A 83 37.26 2.00 37.62
N GLY A 84 37.02 0.77 37.17
CA GLY A 84 38.00 -0.31 37.07
C GLY A 84 37.86 -1.36 38.17
N GLU A 85 38.89 -2.19 38.35
CA GLU A 85 38.93 -3.24 39.38
C GLU A 85 39.06 -2.67 40.80
N VAL A 86 38.28 -3.24 41.73
CA VAL A 86 38.22 -2.85 43.14
C VAL A 86 38.19 -4.11 44.02
N ASP A 87 39.04 -4.17 45.03
CA ASP A 87 38.99 -5.18 46.09
C ASP A 87 38.27 -4.64 47.35
N ALA A 88 37.10 -5.20 47.65
CA ALA A 88 36.20 -4.74 48.71
C ALA A 88 35.85 -5.87 49.73
N PRO A 89 35.41 -5.55 50.95
CA PRO A 89 34.80 -6.53 51.84
C PRO A 89 33.56 -7.16 51.18
N ARG A 90 33.32 -8.46 51.34
CA ARG A 90 32.15 -9.13 50.72
C ARG A 90 30.81 -8.51 51.16
N SER A 91 30.75 -7.89 52.34
CA SER A 91 29.60 -7.14 52.87
C SER A 91 29.32 -5.80 52.18
N ALA A 92 30.13 -5.39 51.20
CA ALA A 92 29.85 -4.26 50.32
C ALA A 92 28.86 -4.60 49.19
N VAL A 93 28.69 -5.88 48.84
CA VAL A 93 27.65 -6.35 47.91
C VAL A 93 26.30 -6.37 48.65
N ARG A 94 25.33 -5.62 48.14
CA ARG A 94 23.97 -5.48 48.69
C ARG A 94 22.98 -6.48 48.08
N GLY A 95 23.18 -6.85 46.82
CA GLY A 95 22.32 -7.80 46.09
C GLY A 95 22.83 -8.10 44.68
N THR A 96 22.11 -8.94 43.93
CA THR A 96 22.35 -9.24 42.51
C THR A 96 21.26 -8.61 41.66
N LEU A 97 21.62 -8.07 40.49
CA LEU A 97 20.63 -7.69 39.47
C LEU A 97 20.13 -8.95 38.74
N PRO A 98 18.88 -8.97 38.22
CA PRO A 98 18.27 -10.13 37.55
C PRO A 98 18.82 -10.36 36.12
N LEU A 99 20.02 -9.87 35.83
CA LEU A 99 20.71 -10.10 34.57
C LEU A 99 21.32 -11.52 34.56
N PRO A 100 21.32 -12.21 33.40
CA PRO A 100 21.99 -13.50 33.28
C PRO A 100 23.49 -13.38 33.63
N PRO A 101 24.12 -14.44 34.16
CA PRO A 101 25.56 -14.45 34.40
C PRO A 101 26.32 -14.12 33.11
N VAL A 102 27.25 -13.17 33.20
CA VAL A 102 27.97 -12.62 32.05
C VAL A 102 29.22 -13.46 31.82
N ASP A 103 29.42 -14.01 30.62
CA ASP A 103 30.67 -14.73 30.32
C ASP A 103 31.83 -13.74 30.19
N LEU A 104 32.82 -13.87 31.06
CA LEU A 104 33.95 -12.93 31.16
C LEU A 104 35.12 -13.32 30.24
N LEU A 105 35.02 -14.46 29.56
CA LEU A 105 36.00 -14.97 28.61
C LEU A 105 35.41 -15.08 27.19
N SER A 106 34.18 -14.60 26.97
CA SER A 106 33.66 -14.35 25.63
C SER A 106 34.43 -13.20 24.98
N PRO A 107 34.76 -13.29 23.66
CA PRO A 107 35.44 -12.24 22.91
C PRO A 107 34.76 -10.85 22.96
N GLU A 108 33.49 -10.85 23.32
CA GLU A 108 32.45 -9.95 22.81
C GLU A 108 31.88 -9.07 23.94
N THR A 109 32.32 -9.37 25.16
CA THR A 109 31.84 -8.80 26.41
C THR A 109 32.66 -7.57 26.78
N ASP A 110 32.25 -6.39 26.31
CA ASP A 110 32.70 -5.14 26.91
C ASP A 110 32.06 -5.00 28.31
N LEU A 111 32.86 -5.21 29.35
CA LEU A 111 32.46 -5.10 30.75
C LEU A 111 32.00 -3.69 31.14
N LYS A 112 32.50 -2.63 30.51
CA LYS A 112 31.99 -1.27 30.71
C LYS A 112 30.61 -1.10 30.09
N ASP A 113 30.32 -1.68 28.94
CA ASP A 113 28.99 -1.58 28.33
C ASP A 113 27.95 -2.53 28.96
N VAL A 114 28.40 -3.67 29.48
CA VAL A 114 27.58 -4.48 30.40
C VAL A 114 27.28 -3.68 31.67
N LEU A 115 28.26 -2.99 32.25
CA LEU A 115 28.03 -2.13 33.41
C LEU A 115 27.19 -0.88 33.07
N LYS A 116 27.34 -0.23 31.92
CA LYS A 116 26.46 0.88 31.49
C LYS A 116 25.03 0.40 31.31
N ARG A 117 24.81 -0.78 30.72
CA ARG A 117 23.46 -1.40 30.61
C ARG A 117 22.90 -1.77 31.97
N ALA A 118 23.71 -2.34 32.87
CA ALA A 118 23.29 -2.64 34.24
C ALA A 118 23.03 -1.38 35.08
N VAL A 119 23.83 -0.33 34.91
CA VAL A 119 23.61 1.01 35.51
C VAL A 119 22.39 1.68 34.87
N HIS A 120 22.11 1.48 33.59
CA HIS A 120 20.88 1.96 32.94
C HIS A 120 19.65 1.23 33.49
N LEU A 121 19.70 -0.09 33.64
CA LEU A 121 18.65 -0.87 34.31
C LEU A 121 18.50 -0.53 35.80
N ASN A 122 19.58 -0.14 36.47
CA ASN A 122 19.56 0.36 37.85
C ASN A 122 19.07 1.82 37.93
N LYS A 123 19.28 2.64 36.87
CA LYS A 123 18.72 4.00 36.69
C LYS A 123 17.20 4.02 36.55
N VAL A 124 16.59 2.93 36.06
CA VAL A 124 15.12 2.77 36.02
C VAL A 124 14.47 2.92 37.41
N GLY A 125 15.26 2.96 38.49
CA GLY A 125 14.80 3.28 39.84
C GLY A 125 14.22 4.69 40.06
N GLU A 126 14.68 5.74 39.38
CA GLU A 126 14.22 7.14 39.61
C GLU A 126 14.38 8.08 38.39
N GLU A 127 13.50 8.06 37.37
CA GLU A 127 13.49 9.11 36.32
C GLU A 127 12.08 9.56 35.88
N ASP A 128 12.00 10.82 35.41
CA ASP A 128 10.80 11.57 35.06
C ASP A 128 10.08 11.04 33.80
N TYR A 129 8.87 10.53 33.99
CA TYR A 129 8.08 9.84 32.96
C TYR A 129 7.69 10.70 31.75
N LEU A 130 7.73 12.04 31.85
CA LEU A 130 7.41 12.94 30.73
C LEU A 130 8.53 13.01 29.67
N SER A 131 9.66 12.36 29.90
CA SER A 131 10.80 12.31 28.96
C SER A 131 10.78 11.12 27.97
N LYS A 132 10.00 10.06 28.26
CA LYS A 132 9.98 8.81 27.47
C LYS A 132 9.14 8.92 26.18
N SER A 133 9.30 7.95 25.28
CA SER A 133 8.44 7.76 24.09
C SER A 133 7.13 7.03 24.45
N PRO A 134 6.05 7.16 23.66
CA PRO A 134 4.72 6.63 23.98
C PRO A 134 4.68 5.13 24.19
N GLU A 135 5.42 4.37 23.38
CA GLU A 135 5.45 2.91 23.42
C GLU A 135 5.99 2.45 24.78
N ASN A 136 7.04 3.12 25.26
CA ASN A 136 7.66 2.85 26.56
C ASN A 136 6.84 3.38 27.74
N ILE A 137 6.02 4.42 27.55
CA ILE A 137 5.02 4.86 28.55
C ILE A 137 3.93 3.79 28.72
N LEU A 138 3.49 3.17 27.61
CA LEU A 138 2.43 2.15 27.61
C LEU A 138 2.90 0.78 28.11
N ILE A 139 4.18 0.43 27.93
CA ILE A 139 4.75 -0.86 28.35
C ILE A 139 5.15 -0.87 29.84
N GLU A 140 5.71 0.23 30.37
CA GLU A 140 6.34 0.21 31.70
C GLU A 140 5.55 0.89 32.83
N VAL A 141 4.57 1.77 32.53
CA VAL A 141 4.01 2.64 33.58
C VAL A 141 2.79 2.04 34.27
N LYS A 142 2.94 1.77 35.57
CA LYS A 142 1.82 1.53 36.48
C LYS A 142 1.08 2.84 36.75
N MET A 143 -0.25 2.82 36.62
CA MET A 143 -1.17 3.96 36.75
C MET A 143 -0.84 4.92 37.93
N ARG A 144 -0.42 4.37 39.07
CA ARG A 144 -0.03 5.11 40.28
C ARG A 144 1.16 6.06 40.08
N ASP A 145 2.12 5.70 39.24
CA ASP A 145 3.40 6.42 39.14
C ASP A 145 3.30 7.58 38.12
N LEU A 146 2.42 7.47 37.13
CA LEU A 146 1.99 8.60 36.30
C LEU A 146 1.12 9.60 37.10
N TRP A 147 0.30 9.09 38.03
CA TRP A 147 -0.45 9.93 38.98
C TRP A 147 0.46 10.73 39.92
N ARG A 148 1.57 10.13 40.38
CA ARG A 148 2.62 10.86 41.11
C ARG A 148 3.29 11.95 40.27
N ALA A 149 3.53 11.72 38.98
CA ALA A 149 4.12 12.74 38.12
C ALA A 149 3.19 13.96 37.94
N ALA A 150 1.89 13.74 37.81
CA ALA A 150 0.89 14.81 37.80
C ALA A 150 0.88 15.60 39.11
N LEU A 151 0.88 14.92 40.27
CA LEU A 151 0.95 15.55 41.58
C LEU A 151 2.25 16.36 41.79
N LYS A 152 3.41 15.83 41.35
CA LYS A 152 4.70 16.53 41.45
C LYS A 152 4.77 17.78 40.56
N ALA A 153 4.02 17.82 39.46
CA ALA A 153 3.88 19.00 38.60
C ALA A 153 2.98 20.07 39.25
N ILE A 154 1.98 19.66 40.04
CA ILE A 154 1.13 20.55 40.85
C ILE A 154 1.93 21.14 42.03
N GLU A 155 2.80 20.35 42.67
CA GLU A 155 3.67 20.80 43.78
C GLU A 155 4.80 21.76 43.37
N GLY A 156 5.03 21.98 42.06
CA GLY A 156 6.18 22.72 41.53
C GLY A 156 5.88 24.07 40.86
N GLY A 157 4.64 24.59 40.95
CA GLY A 157 4.23 25.83 40.28
C GLY A 157 3.62 26.86 41.22
N GLU A 158 4.13 28.09 41.20
CA GLU A 158 3.52 29.22 41.90
C GLU A 158 2.14 29.57 41.28
N GLY A 159 1.09 29.52 42.09
CA GLY A 159 -0.22 30.13 41.77
C GLY A 159 -1.31 29.17 41.28
N GLY A 160 -2.00 28.52 42.21
CA GLY A 160 -3.27 27.83 42.00
C GLY A 160 -3.76 27.23 43.32
N GLU A 161 -5.02 27.44 43.71
CA GLU A 161 -5.52 26.97 45.00
C GLU A 161 -5.55 25.43 45.07
N VAL A 162 -4.76 24.89 45.99
CA VAL A 162 -4.54 23.46 46.17
C VAL A 162 -5.78 22.80 46.81
N LEU A 163 -6.11 21.58 46.38
CA LEU A 163 -7.00 20.65 47.10
C LEU A 163 -6.52 20.50 48.55
N GLN A 164 -7.11 21.24 49.49
CA GLN A 164 -6.51 21.48 50.82
C GLN A 164 -6.33 20.22 51.68
N GLU A 165 -7.07 19.14 51.42
CA GLU A 165 -6.75 17.81 51.92
C GLU A 165 -7.01 16.78 50.81
N VAL A 166 -6.11 15.80 50.64
CA VAL A 166 -6.46 14.53 49.99
C VAL A 166 -7.30 13.74 50.98
N PRO A 167 -8.60 13.49 50.74
CA PRO A 167 -9.44 12.81 51.71
C PRO A 167 -8.88 11.42 52.02
N LYS A 168 -8.82 11.02 53.30
CA LYS A 168 -8.25 9.74 53.77
C LYS A 168 -8.75 8.48 53.03
N LYS A 169 -9.89 8.55 52.33
CA LYS A 169 -10.39 7.46 51.47
C LYS A 169 -9.50 7.15 50.24
N TYR A 170 -8.60 8.06 49.84
CA TYR A 170 -7.73 7.90 48.67
C TYR A 170 -6.29 7.47 49.00
N SER A 171 -5.85 7.53 50.27
CA SER A 171 -4.45 7.26 50.66
C SER A 171 -4.03 5.78 50.65
N GLY A 172 -4.79 4.91 49.98
CA GLY A 172 -4.55 3.46 49.91
C GLY A 172 -5.07 2.76 48.66
N LEU A 173 -5.52 3.50 47.64
CA LEU A 173 -6.13 2.90 46.45
C LEU A 173 -5.10 2.47 45.41
N THR A 174 -4.81 1.17 45.37
CA THR A 174 -4.58 0.47 44.10
C THR A 174 -5.93 0.06 43.52
N HIS A 175 -6.59 0.98 42.81
CA HIS A 175 -7.88 0.68 42.18
C HIS A 175 -7.66 0.09 40.78
N PRO A 176 -8.34 -1.02 40.39
CA PRO A 176 -8.17 -1.62 39.05
C PRO A 176 -8.84 -0.82 37.92
N ARG A 177 -9.77 0.07 38.27
CA ARG A 177 -10.41 1.01 37.32
C ARG A 177 -9.74 2.37 37.48
N GLY A 178 -9.42 3.02 36.37
CA GLY A 178 -8.85 4.37 36.35
C GLY A 178 -9.78 5.42 36.95
N PHE A 179 -9.24 6.60 37.25
CA PHE A 179 -10.03 7.75 37.66
C PHE A 179 -10.87 8.25 36.48
N THR A 180 -12.13 8.59 36.73
CA THR A 180 -12.96 9.25 35.73
C THR A 180 -12.55 10.73 35.59
N PRO A 181 -12.70 11.38 34.42
CA PRO A 181 -12.43 12.81 34.24
C PRO A 181 -13.13 13.71 35.28
N ARG A 182 -14.31 13.28 35.75
CA ARG A 182 -15.12 13.94 36.77
C ARG A 182 -14.50 13.94 38.17
N GLU A 183 -13.67 12.95 38.50
CA GLU A 183 -12.88 12.88 39.73
C GLU A 183 -11.56 13.65 39.63
N LEU A 184 -11.16 13.99 38.41
CA LEU A 184 -9.82 14.43 38.03
C LEU A 184 -9.69 15.96 37.95
N GLY A 185 -10.75 16.64 37.51
CA GLY A 185 -10.75 18.08 37.33
C GLY A 185 -9.93 18.55 36.14
N GLU A 186 -9.63 19.85 36.12
CA GLU A 186 -8.85 20.51 35.06
C GLU A 186 -7.34 20.35 35.33
N LEU A 187 -6.56 19.99 34.31
CA LEU A 187 -5.09 19.87 34.42
C LEU A 187 -4.37 20.90 33.57
N HIS A 188 -3.46 21.64 34.20
CA HIS A 188 -2.67 22.68 33.56
C HIS A 188 -1.21 22.22 33.41
N PHE A 189 -0.71 22.14 32.17
CA PHE A 189 0.64 21.63 31.90
C PHE A 189 1.67 22.77 31.79
N SER A 190 2.76 22.68 32.55
CA SER A 190 3.79 23.73 32.63
C SER A 190 4.57 23.96 31.32
N LYS A 191 4.60 22.96 30.44
CA LYS A 191 5.29 22.94 29.14
C LYS A 191 4.37 22.38 28.04
N ARG A 192 4.72 22.61 26.77
CA ARG A 192 4.05 21.97 25.62
C ARG A 192 4.26 20.46 25.67
N LEU A 193 3.19 19.69 25.79
CA LEU A 193 3.19 18.25 25.52
C LEU A 193 3.44 18.02 24.02
N ARG A 194 4.24 17.01 23.68
CA ARG A 194 4.32 16.49 22.31
C ARG A 194 3.03 15.73 21.99
N ASP A 195 2.68 15.58 20.72
CA ASP A 195 1.41 14.94 20.33
C ASP A 195 1.37 13.48 20.80
N GLU A 196 2.52 12.81 20.72
CA GLU A 196 2.83 11.51 21.34
C GLU A 196 2.48 11.42 22.84
N HIS A 197 2.75 12.49 23.61
CA HIS A 197 2.43 12.58 25.04
C HIS A 197 0.95 12.87 25.29
N VAL A 198 0.31 13.67 24.43
CA VAL A 198 -1.14 13.90 24.48
C VAL A 198 -1.89 12.59 24.25
N GLU A 199 -1.50 11.79 23.26
CA GLU A 199 -2.10 10.49 22.98
C GLU A 199 -1.83 9.46 24.10
N ALA A 200 -0.64 9.45 24.70
CA ALA A 200 -0.38 8.64 25.87
C ALA A 200 -1.32 9.02 27.02
N ILE A 201 -1.42 10.31 27.37
CA ILE A 201 -2.26 10.77 28.48
C ILE A 201 -3.74 10.52 28.20
N LYS A 202 -4.23 10.67 26.95
CA LYS A 202 -5.60 10.25 26.56
C LYS A 202 -5.85 8.76 26.85
N LYS A 203 -4.90 7.88 26.55
CA LYS A 203 -5.00 6.43 26.86
C LYS A 203 -4.98 6.13 28.36
N ILE A 204 -4.38 7.00 29.19
CA ILE A 204 -4.24 6.81 30.65
C ILE A 204 -5.42 7.41 31.43
N LEU A 205 -5.99 8.52 30.95
CA LEU A 205 -7.20 9.15 31.51
C LEU A 205 -8.49 8.45 31.05
N SER A 206 -8.36 7.34 30.34
CA SER A 206 -9.44 6.42 30.00
C SER A 206 -9.53 5.30 31.04
N PRO A 207 -10.67 5.13 31.71
CA PRO A 207 -11.20 3.83 32.04
C PRO A 207 -12.21 3.38 30.96
N ALA A 208 -12.15 2.09 30.65
CA ALA A 208 -13.06 1.27 29.85
C ALA A 208 -14.48 1.83 29.62
N ASP A 209 -14.95 1.72 28.36
CA ASP A 209 -16.34 1.64 27.85
C ASP A 209 -17.42 2.68 28.27
N ASP A 210 -17.23 3.46 29.34
CA ASP A 210 -18.30 4.21 30.03
C ASP A 210 -18.57 5.65 29.46
N GLY A 211 -18.07 6.00 28.27
CA GLY A 211 -18.38 7.26 27.57
C GLY A 211 -18.00 8.59 28.26
N HIS A 212 -17.31 8.57 29.41
CA HIS A 212 -16.94 9.76 30.18
C HIS A 212 -15.53 10.24 29.84
N TYR A 213 -15.42 11.37 29.14
CA TYR A 213 -14.17 11.87 28.58
C TYR A 213 -13.80 13.31 29.02
N GLY A 214 -12.59 13.71 28.70
CA GLY A 214 -12.10 15.10 28.75
C GLY A 214 -11.20 15.39 27.56
N TYR A 215 -10.96 16.66 27.27
CA TYR A 215 -10.33 17.13 26.04
C TYR A 215 -9.13 18.03 26.30
N PHE A 216 -8.18 18.00 25.36
CA PHE A 216 -7.04 18.91 25.36
C PHE A 216 -7.33 20.16 24.53
N VAL A 217 -7.05 21.33 25.10
CA VAL A 217 -7.21 22.63 24.46
C VAL A 217 -5.88 23.37 24.44
N ARG A 218 -5.67 24.15 23.37
CA ARG A 218 -4.63 25.18 23.29
C ARG A 218 -5.32 26.54 23.18
N LEU A 219 -5.33 27.31 24.26
CA LEU A 219 -5.90 28.67 24.26
C LEU A 219 -5.07 29.59 23.35
N LYS A 220 -5.76 30.52 22.66
CA LYS A 220 -5.16 31.37 21.62
C LYS A 220 -4.17 32.35 22.26
N GLY A 221 -2.87 32.11 22.05
CA GLY A 221 -1.77 32.87 22.64
C GLY A 221 -0.89 32.06 23.60
N GLU A 222 -1.32 30.89 24.04
CA GLU A 222 -0.53 30.03 24.93
C GLU A 222 0.35 29.02 24.19
N ARG A 223 1.54 28.76 24.75
CA ARG A 223 2.46 27.69 24.30
C ARG A 223 2.28 26.38 25.08
N ARG A 224 1.18 26.23 25.83
CA ARG A 224 0.89 25.11 26.74
C ARG A 224 -0.37 24.37 26.28
N HIS A 225 -0.51 23.14 26.74
CA HIS A 225 -1.76 22.39 26.64
C HIS A 225 -2.49 22.45 27.98
N LEU A 226 -3.81 22.44 27.94
CA LEU A 226 -4.71 22.33 29.09
C LEU A 226 -5.63 21.14 28.86
N TYR A 227 -5.92 20.36 29.89
CA TYR A 227 -6.93 19.29 29.84
C TYR A 227 -8.15 19.73 30.64
N PHE A 228 -9.32 19.63 30.02
CA PHE A 228 -10.62 19.93 30.62
C PHE A 228 -11.49 18.67 30.64
N PRO A 229 -12.10 18.28 31.77
CA PRO A 229 -13.13 17.26 31.76
C PRO A 229 -14.37 17.80 31.04
N TYR A 230 -15.10 16.96 30.30
CA TYR A 230 -16.36 17.42 29.71
C TYR A 230 -17.35 17.73 30.83
N ARG A 231 -17.73 19.01 30.94
CA ARG A 231 -18.73 19.48 31.90
C ARG A 231 -20.13 19.07 31.44
N ASN A 232 -21.10 19.07 32.35
CA ASN A 232 -22.49 18.67 32.06
C ASN A 232 -23.10 19.45 30.88
N GLU A 233 -22.75 20.72 30.73
CA GLU A 233 -23.22 21.59 29.65
C GLU A 233 -22.67 21.13 28.29
N VAL A 234 -21.41 20.70 28.23
CA VAL A 234 -20.76 20.18 27.02
C VAL A 234 -21.33 18.81 26.63
N MET A 235 -21.62 17.98 27.63
CA MET A 235 -22.30 16.69 27.43
C MET A 235 -23.75 16.87 26.97
N SER A 236 -24.49 17.85 27.49
CA SER A 236 -25.83 18.21 27.00
C SER A 236 -25.80 18.66 25.55
N ALA A 237 -24.87 19.55 25.19
CA ALA A 237 -24.71 19.99 23.81
C ALA A 237 -24.29 18.85 22.86
N ALA A 238 -23.47 17.90 23.32
CA ALA A 238 -23.12 16.70 22.57
C ALA A 238 -24.33 15.79 22.34
N GLU A 239 -25.17 15.62 23.36
CA GLU A 239 -26.40 14.82 23.31
C GLU A 239 -27.44 15.43 22.37
N GLU A 240 -27.63 16.75 22.42
CA GLU A 240 -28.47 17.53 21.50
C GLU A 240 -28.01 17.36 20.05
N GLU A 241 -26.70 17.49 19.79
CA GLU A 241 -26.15 17.32 18.45
C GLU A 241 -26.23 15.87 17.95
N ARG A 242 -25.94 14.88 18.81
CA ARG A 242 -26.13 13.45 18.49
C ARG A 242 -27.58 13.16 18.10
N ASN A 243 -28.53 13.80 18.77
CA ASN A 243 -29.96 13.68 18.47
C ASN A 243 -30.32 14.38 17.14
N LEU A 244 -29.73 15.53 16.83
CA LEU A 244 -29.84 16.19 15.52
C LEU A 244 -29.30 15.30 14.39
N LEU A 245 -28.13 14.69 14.56
CA LEU A 245 -27.53 13.77 13.59
C LEU A 245 -28.41 12.53 13.38
N ARG A 246 -28.89 11.88 14.45
CA ARG A 246 -29.86 10.77 14.36
C ARG A 246 -31.16 11.22 13.66
N ALA A 247 -31.62 12.45 13.88
CA ALA A 247 -32.80 13.01 13.21
C ALA A 247 -32.55 13.36 11.73
N LEU A 248 -31.31 13.69 11.32
CA LEU A 248 -30.89 13.79 9.92
C LEU A 248 -30.91 12.42 9.25
N ALA A 249 -30.26 11.42 9.84
CA ALA A 249 -30.27 10.06 9.30
C ALA A 249 -31.69 9.49 9.14
N ASN A 250 -32.59 9.69 10.10
CA ASN A 250 -34.01 9.29 10.01
C ASN A 250 -34.85 10.13 9.02
N ALA A 251 -34.32 11.23 8.47
CA ALA A 251 -34.98 11.98 7.39
C ALA A 251 -34.51 11.52 6.00
N LEU A 252 -33.22 11.16 5.89
CA LEU A 252 -32.67 10.56 4.69
C LEU A 252 -33.16 9.11 4.51
N ILE A 253 -33.08 8.32 5.57
CA ILE A 253 -33.51 6.91 5.64
C ILE A 253 -34.93 6.87 6.25
N PRO A 254 -35.96 6.45 5.50
CA PRO A 254 -37.32 6.32 6.01
C PRO A 254 -37.42 5.21 7.06
N ARG A 255 -38.35 5.37 8.01
CA ARG A 255 -38.83 4.26 8.84
C ARG A 255 -39.90 3.51 8.08
N TYR A 256 -39.69 2.21 7.88
CA TYR A 256 -40.66 1.31 7.26
C TYR A 256 -41.61 0.81 8.35
N GLU A 257 -42.84 1.30 8.37
CA GLU A 257 -43.94 0.70 9.13
C GLU A 257 -45.12 0.50 8.18
N GLU A 258 -45.68 -0.71 8.22
CA GLU A 258 -46.79 -1.25 7.40
C GLU A 258 -46.51 -1.52 5.91
N GLY A 259 -46.11 -2.77 5.63
CA GLY A 259 -46.67 -3.52 4.50
C GLY A 259 -45.91 -3.53 3.18
N VAL A 260 -44.91 -4.42 3.07
CA VAL A 260 -44.81 -5.50 2.05
C VAL A 260 -43.43 -6.16 2.18
N ALA A 261 -43.37 -7.47 1.97
CA ALA A 261 -42.14 -8.25 2.06
C ALA A 261 -41.16 -7.95 0.92
N GLN A 262 -40.11 -7.17 1.22
CA GLN A 262 -38.86 -7.08 0.43
C GLN A 262 -37.62 -7.07 1.36
N GLU A 263 -37.54 -8.04 2.28
CA GLU A 263 -36.28 -8.45 2.91
C GLU A 263 -35.50 -9.49 2.07
N ALA A 264 -35.91 -9.69 0.81
CA ALA A 264 -35.09 -10.31 -0.22
C ALA A 264 -34.56 -9.20 -1.15
N GLU A 265 -33.24 -9.17 -1.37
CA GLU A 265 -32.54 -8.38 -2.39
C GLU A 265 -32.50 -6.84 -2.22
N GLY A 266 -31.78 -6.37 -1.20
CA GLY A 266 -30.74 -5.34 -1.38
C GLY A 266 -31.09 -3.96 -2.00
N GLY A 267 -32.34 -3.51 -1.97
CA GLY A 267 -32.73 -2.21 -2.56
C GLY A 267 -32.13 -0.99 -1.84
N GLY A 268 -31.48 -0.09 -2.59
CA GLY A 268 -31.10 1.26 -2.15
C GLY A 268 -32.05 2.33 -2.65
N PHE A 269 -31.91 3.57 -2.20
CA PHE A 269 -32.64 4.69 -2.79
C PHE A 269 -32.07 5.00 -4.18
N SER A 270 -32.94 5.29 -5.14
CA SER A 270 -32.49 5.79 -6.44
C SER A 270 -31.82 7.18 -6.27
N PRO A 271 -30.85 7.55 -7.13
CA PRO A 271 -30.22 8.87 -7.10
C PRO A 271 -31.22 10.04 -7.04
N THR A 272 -32.34 9.93 -7.77
CA THR A 272 -33.42 10.93 -7.79
C THR A 272 -34.09 11.07 -6.42
N GLU A 273 -34.45 9.97 -5.77
CA GLU A 273 -35.06 9.99 -4.43
C GLU A 273 -34.10 10.55 -3.38
N VAL A 274 -32.80 10.24 -3.48
CA VAL A 274 -31.79 10.85 -2.60
C VAL A 274 -31.76 12.37 -2.81
N ILE A 275 -31.67 12.85 -4.05
CA ILE A 275 -31.62 14.28 -4.38
C ILE A 275 -32.88 15.02 -3.85
N GLU A 276 -34.07 14.44 -4.00
CA GLU A 276 -35.32 15.01 -3.46
C GLU A 276 -35.33 15.04 -1.92
N ARG A 277 -34.80 14.01 -1.25
CA ARG A 277 -34.63 13.97 0.21
C ARG A 277 -33.66 15.05 0.69
N LEU A 278 -32.51 15.21 0.03
CA LEU A 278 -31.53 16.26 0.36
C LEU A 278 -32.15 17.66 0.22
N ARG A 279 -32.93 17.91 -0.84
CA ARG A 279 -33.62 19.18 -1.09
C ARG A 279 -34.75 19.48 -0.07
N SER A 280 -35.47 18.46 0.37
CA SER A 280 -36.59 18.60 1.32
C SER A 280 -36.19 18.72 2.79
N LEU A 281 -34.89 18.63 3.12
CA LEU A 281 -34.39 18.84 4.48
C LEU A 281 -34.73 20.24 5.02
N LYS A 282 -35.28 20.27 6.24
CA LYS A 282 -35.41 21.48 7.08
C LYS A 282 -34.04 22.08 7.39
N ARG A 283 -33.99 23.39 7.65
CA ARG A 283 -32.76 24.19 7.79
C ARG A 283 -31.70 23.54 8.69
N GLU A 284 -32.05 23.19 9.93
CA GLU A 284 -31.14 22.57 10.91
C GLU A 284 -30.50 21.26 10.41
N LYS A 285 -31.27 20.43 9.70
CA LYS A 285 -30.78 19.16 9.13
C LYS A 285 -29.88 19.41 7.92
N ARG A 286 -30.17 20.45 7.13
CA ARG A 286 -29.34 20.89 6.01
C ARG A 286 -28.01 21.46 6.49
N GLU A 287 -28.01 22.24 7.56
CA GLU A 287 -26.80 22.77 8.22
C GLU A 287 -25.93 21.62 8.77
N ALA A 288 -26.53 20.60 9.39
CA ALA A 288 -25.83 19.39 9.83
C ALA A 288 -25.27 18.55 8.66
N LEU A 289 -26.02 18.43 7.57
CA LEU A 289 -25.58 17.74 6.35
C LEU A 289 -24.41 18.47 5.68
N GLU A 290 -24.48 19.80 5.55
CA GLU A 290 -23.41 20.61 4.94
C GLU A 290 -22.09 20.44 5.71
N ARG A 291 -22.14 20.30 7.05
CA ARG A 291 -20.96 19.95 7.85
C ARG A 291 -20.39 18.57 7.49
N ILE A 292 -21.23 17.55 7.34
CA ILE A 292 -20.81 16.22 6.89
C ILE A 292 -20.18 16.28 5.49
N ILE A 293 -20.73 17.10 4.58
CA ILE A 293 -20.16 17.33 3.23
C ILE A 293 -18.79 18.01 3.31
N ASN A 294 -18.60 19.03 4.15
CA ASN A 294 -17.28 19.68 4.32
C ASN A 294 -16.26 18.72 4.96
N TRP A 295 -16.68 17.88 5.92
CA TRP A 295 -15.84 16.82 6.48
C TRP A 295 -15.49 15.75 5.43
N ALA A 296 -16.43 15.39 4.56
CA ALA A 296 -16.23 14.46 3.45
C ALA A 296 -15.19 15.00 2.46
N GLU A 297 -15.36 16.25 2.02
CA GLU A 297 -14.43 16.97 1.15
C GLU A 297 -13.01 16.95 1.73
N HIS A 298 -12.85 17.35 3.01
CA HIS A 298 -11.55 17.34 3.69
C HIS A 298 -10.96 15.93 3.82
N TYR A 299 -11.76 14.91 4.15
CA TYR A 299 -11.31 13.54 4.33
C TYR A 299 -10.83 12.91 3.01
N ILE A 300 -11.60 13.08 1.94
CA ILE A 300 -11.23 12.55 0.62
C ILE A 300 -9.96 13.25 0.12
N GLU A 301 -9.86 14.59 0.27
CA GLU A 301 -8.65 15.28 -0.14
C GLU A 301 -7.42 14.85 0.67
N ASN A 302 -7.49 14.80 2.00
CA ASN A 302 -6.31 14.70 2.88
C ASN A 302 -6.04 13.29 3.41
N ALA A 303 -6.92 12.33 3.13
CA ALA A 303 -6.93 10.98 3.70
C ALA A 303 -7.04 10.92 5.23
N THR A 304 -7.44 12.03 5.87
CA THR A 304 -7.60 12.19 7.32
C THR A 304 -8.76 13.15 7.62
N TRP A 305 -9.42 13.00 8.77
CA TRP A 305 -10.44 13.97 9.22
C TRP A 305 -9.82 15.29 9.69
N GLY A 306 -10.52 16.40 9.44
CA GLY A 306 -10.12 17.74 9.87
C GLY A 306 -10.12 17.95 11.38
N GLU A 307 -9.57 19.08 11.84
CA GLU A 307 -9.61 19.48 13.26
C GLU A 307 -11.05 19.72 13.75
N ASP A 308 -11.96 20.10 12.85
CA ASP A 308 -13.38 20.41 13.06
C ASP A 308 -14.30 19.17 13.02
N PHE A 309 -13.76 17.96 12.80
CA PHE A 309 -14.52 16.72 12.86
C PHE A 309 -14.83 16.35 14.32
N HIS A 310 -15.99 16.80 14.82
CA HIS A 310 -16.49 16.53 16.16
C HIS A 310 -18.00 16.81 16.31
N ILE A 311 -18.59 16.27 17.38
CA ILE A 311 -19.90 16.66 17.94
C ILE A 311 -19.69 17.53 19.19
N SER A 312 -20.56 18.50 19.45
CA SER A 312 -20.42 19.56 20.48
C SER A 312 -19.32 20.59 20.13
N PRO A 313 -19.32 21.82 20.70
CA PRO A 313 -18.19 22.77 20.63
C PRO A 313 -16.85 22.28 21.24
N ALA A 314 -16.77 21.03 21.67
CA ALA A 314 -15.56 20.37 22.15
C ALA A 314 -15.30 19.11 21.30
N PRO A 315 -14.06 18.59 21.19
CA PRO A 315 -13.68 17.60 20.17
C PRO A 315 -14.10 16.16 20.52
N ILE A 316 -15.41 15.93 20.70
CA ILE A 316 -15.98 14.60 20.91
C ILE A 316 -16.16 13.91 19.55
N ARG A 317 -15.62 12.70 19.41
CA ARG A 317 -15.83 11.83 18.23
C ARG A 317 -16.53 10.52 18.57
N ARG A 318 -16.48 10.12 19.85
CA ARG A 318 -17.09 8.90 20.39
C ARG A 318 -17.71 9.16 21.76
N MET A 319 -18.85 8.54 22.00
CA MET A 319 -19.57 8.36 23.26
C MET A 319 -19.91 6.86 23.39
N GLU A 320 -20.34 6.41 24.57
CA GLU A 320 -20.68 5.01 24.92
C GLU A 320 -21.39 4.25 23.77
N ASP A 321 -22.52 4.76 23.28
CA ASP A 321 -23.32 4.17 22.19
C ASP A 321 -23.25 4.94 20.84
N PHE A 322 -22.21 5.76 20.61
CA PHE A 322 -22.15 6.58 19.40
C PHE A 322 -20.72 6.93 18.98
N ASP A 323 -20.29 6.40 17.83
CA ASP A 323 -19.09 6.82 17.13
C ASP A 323 -19.49 7.59 15.85
N LEU A 324 -18.93 8.78 15.66
CA LEU A 324 -19.34 9.68 14.57
C LEU A 324 -18.97 9.16 13.18
N GLU A 325 -17.81 8.51 13.03
CA GLU A 325 -17.34 7.98 11.75
C GLU A 325 -18.16 6.73 11.35
N ASP A 326 -18.33 5.81 12.30
CA ASP A 326 -19.17 4.62 12.13
C ASP A 326 -20.64 5.01 11.87
N PHE A 327 -21.15 6.05 12.52
CA PHE A 327 -22.48 6.60 12.27
C PHE A 327 -22.62 7.13 10.83
N ILE A 328 -21.67 7.94 10.35
CA ILE A 328 -21.68 8.46 8.98
C ILE A 328 -21.62 7.30 7.98
N LEU A 329 -20.71 6.35 8.17
CA LEU A 329 -20.58 5.17 7.31
C LEU A 329 -21.87 4.36 7.24
N LYS A 330 -22.47 4.03 8.40
CA LYS A 330 -23.73 3.28 8.47
C LYS A 330 -24.93 4.06 7.91
N MET A 331 -24.95 5.38 8.05
CA MET A 331 -25.97 6.23 7.43
C MET A 331 -25.87 6.15 5.90
N LEU A 332 -24.67 6.30 5.34
CA LEU A 332 -24.46 6.28 3.88
C LEU A 332 -24.68 4.88 3.29
N TRP A 333 -24.19 3.81 3.95
CA TRP A 333 -24.49 2.43 3.55
C TRP A 333 -25.98 2.11 3.50
N ARG A 334 -26.79 2.70 4.39
CA ARG A 334 -28.26 2.55 4.38
C ARG A 334 -28.96 3.47 3.37
N LEU A 335 -28.31 4.55 2.96
CA LEU A 335 -28.81 5.48 1.94
C LEU A 335 -28.58 4.93 0.52
N PHE A 336 -27.47 4.23 0.30
CA PHE A 336 -27.05 3.74 -1.02
C PHE A 336 -27.09 2.20 -1.16
N SER A 337 -27.41 1.46 -0.09
CA SER A 337 -27.42 -0.01 0.00
C SER A 337 -26.12 -0.73 -0.42
N GLY A 338 -25.02 0.00 -0.46
CA GLY A 338 -23.69 -0.51 -0.78
C GLY A 338 -23.07 -1.37 0.31
N LYS A 339 -23.51 -2.63 0.44
CA LYS A 339 -22.78 -3.66 1.22
C LYS A 339 -21.34 -3.76 0.67
N GLY A 340 -20.37 -3.41 1.50
CA GLY A 340 -18.95 -3.46 1.13
C GLY A 340 -18.37 -2.17 0.52
N MET A 341 -19.12 -1.07 0.42
CA MET A 341 -18.54 0.21 0.03
C MET A 341 -17.55 0.70 1.08
N SER A 342 -16.39 1.18 0.65
CA SER A 342 -15.45 1.87 1.55
C SER A 342 -15.98 3.24 1.95
N LEU A 343 -15.53 3.77 3.10
CA LEU A 343 -15.92 5.11 3.57
C LEU A 343 -15.67 6.19 2.50
N VAL A 344 -14.49 6.19 1.86
CA VAL A 344 -14.17 7.17 0.79
C VAL A 344 -15.14 7.06 -0.39
N SER A 345 -15.57 5.85 -0.76
CA SER A 345 -16.56 5.63 -1.84
C SER A 345 -17.92 6.21 -1.47
N ALA A 346 -18.41 5.91 -0.27
CA ALA A 346 -19.71 6.38 0.22
C ALA A 346 -19.75 7.92 0.42
N LEU A 347 -18.64 8.50 0.88
CA LEU A 347 -18.47 9.96 0.95
C LEU A 347 -18.43 10.59 -0.44
N THR A 348 -17.74 9.97 -1.41
CA THR A 348 -17.68 10.48 -2.79
C THR A 348 -19.07 10.47 -3.46
N GLU A 349 -19.86 9.43 -3.24
CA GLU A 349 -21.25 9.36 -3.73
C GLU A 349 -22.12 10.47 -3.14
N LEU A 350 -21.94 10.82 -1.86
CA LEU A 350 -22.60 11.98 -1.24
C LEU A 350 -22.17 13.31 -1.90
N MET A 351 -20.90 13.47 -2.24
CA MET A 351 -20.39 14.68 -2.92
C MET A 351 -21.00 14.85 -4.32
N LEU A 352 -21.19 13.75 -5.05
CA LEU A 352 -21.84 13.74 -6.36
C LEU A 352 -23.35 14.06 -6.25
N LEU A 353 -24.07 13.37 -5.36
CA LEU A 353 -25.54 13.53 -5.22
C LEU A 353 -25.94 14.87 -4.57
N SER A 354 -25.07 15.48 -3.77
CA SER A 354 -25.26 16.86 -3.30
C SER A 354 -25.04 17.91 -4.39
N GLY A 355 -24.45 17.54 -5.54
CA GLY A 355 -24.04 18.47 -6.60
C GLY A 355 -22.84 19.32 -6.23
N ARG A 356 -22.08 18.95 -5.18
CA ARG A 356 -20.88 19.65 -4.75
C ARG A 356 -19.70 19.40 -5.69
N TRP A 357 -19.63 18.19 -6.25
CA TRP A 357 -18.62 17.75 -7.22
C TRP A 357 -19.27 17.23 -8.50
N GLY A 358 -18.65 17.47 -9.65
CA GLY A 358 -18.89 16.70 -10.86
C GLY A 358 -18.12 15.38 -10.81
N VAL A 359 -18.40 14.46 -11.76
CA VAL A 359 -17.73 13.15 -11.80
C VAL A 359 -16.23 13.29 -12.04
N LYS A 360 -15.79 14.32 -12.78
CA LYS A 360 -14.38 14.65 -12.96
C LYS A 360 -13.69 14.99 -11.64
N ASP A 361 -14.31 15.83 -10.80
CA ASP A 361 -13.75 16.23 -9.51
C ASP A 361 -13.64 15.03 -8.56
N ALA A 362 -14.65 14.15 -8.56
CA ALA A 362 -14.65 12.91 -7.79
C ALA A 362 -13.52 11.95 -8.19
N VAL A 363 -13.28 11.74 -9.50
CA VAL A 363 -12.14 10.91 -9.98
C VAL A 363 -10.81 11.51 -9.52
N ASP A 364 -10.64 12.82 -9.66
CA ASP A 364 -9.41 13.52 -9.29
C ASP A 364 -9.17 13.51 -7.77
N ALA A 365 -10.22 13.64 -6.97
CA ALA A 365 -10.17 13.55 -5.51
C ALA A 365 -9.84 12.13 -5.04
N LEU A 366 -10.45 11.10 -5.63
CA LEU A 366 -10.14 9.70 -5.34
C LEU A 366 -8.68 9.35 -5.68
N MET A 367 -8.15 9.84 -6.82
CA MET A 367 -6.75 9.63 -7.16
C MET A 367 -5.81 10.25 -6.10
N LYS A 368 -6.07 11.50 -5.68
CA LYS A 368 -5.33 12.15 -4.59
C LYS A 368 -5.43 11.37 -3.29
N TYR A 369 -6.62 10.89 -2.93
CA TYR A 369 -6.85 10.06 -1.74
C TYR A 369 -6.00 8.78 -1.76
N HIS A 370 -6.02 8.03 -2.87
CA HIS A 370 -5.30 6.76 -2.98
C HIS A 370 -3.76 6.95 -2.95
N THR A 371 -3.26 8.04 -3.53
CA THR A 371 -1.84 8.42 -3.42
C THR A 371 -1.47 8.85 -1.99
N ARG A 372 -2.27 9.70 -1.34
CA ARG A 372 -1.98 10.24 0.02
C ARG A 372 -2.14 9.19 1.12
N SER A 373 -3.08 8.27 0.99
CA SER A 373 -3.31 7.17 1.94
C SER A 373 -2.24 6.07 1.89
N GLY A 374 -1.23 6.18 1.02
CA GLY A 374 -0.19 5.16 0.85
C GLY A 374 -0.69 3.83 0.27
N ARG A 375 -1.96 3.77 -0.18
CA ARG A 375 -2.54 2.59 -0.82
C ARG A 375 -2.05 2.41 -2.26
N PHE A 376 -1.64 3.49 -2.92
CA PHE A 376 -1.21 3.47 -4.31
C PHE A 376 0.08 4.28 -4.50
N HIS A 377 1.18 3.59 -4.79
CA HIS A 377 2.52 4.18 -4.98
C HIS A 377 2.81 4.45 -6.45
N PHE A 378 1.91 5.13 -7.15
CA PHE A 378 2.06 5.46 -8.57
C PHE A 378 2.45 6.94 -8.76
N PRO A 379 3.60 7.25 -9.38
CA PRO A 379 3.97 8.63 -9.71
C PRO A 379 3.01 9.24 -10.74
N LEU A 380 2.11 10.11 -10.28
CA LEU A 380 1.10 10.79 -11.10
C LEU A 380 1.70 11.73 -12.17
N GLU A 381 2.93 12.18 -11.96
CA GLU A 381 3.66 13.05 -12.88
C GLU A 381 5.02 12.43 -13.26
N HIS A 382 5.54 12.82 -14.41
CA HIS A 382 6.95 12.62 -14.75
C HIS A 382 7.83 13.58 -13.97
N THR A 383 9.01 13.13 -13.57
CA THR A 383 10.04 13.98 -12.98
C THR A 383 10.61 14.96 -14.01
N PRO A 384 11.21 16.09 -13.56
CA PRO A 384 11.96 16.98 -14.47
C PRO A 384 13.06 16.26 -15.26
N GLN A 385 13.68 15.24 -14.65
CA GLN A 385 14.72 14.41 -15.24
C GLN A 385 14.18 13.54 -16.39
N GLU A 386 13.10 12.79 -16.17
CA GLU A 386 12.41 12.02 -17.22
C GLU A 386 12.06 12.89 -18.44
N ARG A 387 11.50 14.09 -18.21
CA ARG A 387 11.17 15.04 -19.29
C ARG A 387 12.42 15.52 -20.03
N MET A 388 13.51 15.80 -19.32
CA MET A 388 14.76 16.25 -19.93
C MET A 388 15.43 15.14 -20.75
N GLU A 389 15.37 13.88 -20.29
CA GLU A 389 15.81 12.71 -21.07
C GLU A 389 14.95 12.53 -22.34
N ALA A 390 13.63 12.63 -22.20
CA ALA A 390 12.69 12.56 -23.32
C ALA A 390 12.94 13.64 -24.38
N ASP A 391 13.17 14.88 -23.96
CA ASP A 391 13.54 16.01 -24.84
C ASP A 391 14.85 15.75 -25.62
N VAL A 392 15.82 15.06 -25.02
CA VAL A 392 17.09 14.70 -25.67
C VAL A 392 16.87 13.58 -26.68
N ILE A 393 16.08 12.55 -26.32
CA ILE A 393 15.73 11.45 -27.21
C ILE A 393 14.93 11.96 -28.42
N LEU A 394 13.94 12.83 -28.21
CA LEU A 394 13.13 13.41 -29.28
C LEU A 394 13.98 14.21 -30.30
N LYS A 395 15.02 14.91 -29.83
CA LYS A 395 15.97 15.62 -30.71
C LYS A 395 16.88 14.65 -31.49
N ARG A 396 17.27 13.54 -30.88
CA ARG A 396 18.06 12.48 -31.54
C ARG A 396 17.25 11.78 -32.62
N PHE A 397 16.04 11.31 -32.28
CA PHE A 397 15.13 10.59 -33.18
C PHE A 397 14.92 11.30 -34.52
N ARG A 398 14.72 12.62 -34.51
CA ARG A 398 14.54 13.45 -35.72
C ARG A 398 15.70 13.42 -36.72
N ASN A 399 16.87 12.92 -36.31
CA ASN A 399 18.08 12.83 -37.13
C ASN A 399 18.67 11.41 -37.07
N GLU A 400 17.89 10.40 -36.67
CA GLU A 400 18.39 9.06 -36.36
C GLU A 400 18.47 8.18 -37.62
N GLU A 401 19.67 7.65 -37.90
CA GLU A 401 19.88 6.66 -38.94
C GLU A 401 19.81 5.25 -38.34
N PHE A 402 18.88 4.43 -38.83
CA PHE A 402 18.62 3.07 -38.34
C PHE A 402 19.63 2.03 -38.89
N ALA A 403 20.93 2.34 -38.79
CA ALA A 403 22.01 1.43 -39.14
C ALA A 403 21.95 0.13 -38.31
N GLU A 404 22.52 -0.96 -38.85
CA GLU A 404 22.56 -2.31 -38.25
C GLU A 404 21.21 -3.03 -38.05
N ARG A 405 20.07 -2.38 -38.34
CA ARG A 405 18.73 -3.01 -38.31
C ARG A 405 18.39 -3.67 -39.65
N ARG A 406 17.54 -4.71 -39.64
CA ARG A 406 17.00 -5.28 -40.90
C ARG A 406 16.03 -4.28 -41.52
N ASP A 407 16.32 -3.85 -42.74
CA ASP A 407 15.43 -2.95 -43.46
C ASP A 407 14.20 -3.72 -43.99
N LEU A 408 13.02 -3.23 -43.63
CA LEU A 408 11.71 -3.75 -44.02
C LEU A 408 10.79 -2.62 -44.53
N THR A 409 11.31 -1.43 -44.86
CA THR A 409 10.45 -0.29 -45.27
C THR A 409 9.70 -0.48 -46.59
N ASP A 410 10.00 -1.54 -47.34
CA ASP A 410 9.31 -1.92 -48.57
C ASP A 410 8.09 -2.85 -48.33
N LEU A 411 7.81 -3.25 -47.07
CA LEU A 411 6.64 -4.06 -46.72
C LEU A 411 5.41 -3.17 -46.50
N THR A 412 4.29 -3.50 -47.14
CA THR A 412 3.00 -2.88 -46.84
C THR A 412 2.58 -3.22 -45.40
N THR A 413 2.61 -2.21 -44.53
CA THR A 413 2.52 -2.33 -43.08
C THR A 413 1.38 -1.48 -42.52
N TYR A 414 0.54 -2.06 -41.66
CA TYR A 414 -0.57 -1.36 -40.99
C TYR A 414 -0.46 -1.42 -39.48
N THR A 415 -0.91 -0.38 -38.76
CA THR A 415 -1.37 -0.55 -37.35
C THR A 415 -2.90 -0.62 -37.36
N ILE A 416 -3.50 -1.33 -36.40
CA ILE A 416 -4.96 -1.51 -36.33
C ILE A 416 -5.44 -1.40 -34.87
N ASP A 417 -6.00 -0.24 -34.54
CA ASP A 417 -6.10 0.24 -33.16
C ASP A 417 -7.51 0.78 -32.79
N PRO A 418 -7.78 1.10 -31.52
CA PRO A 418 -8.91 1.95 -31.15
C PRO A 418 -8.85 3.34 -31.83
N PRO A 419 -9.98 3.95 -32.22
CA PRO A 419 -10.00 5.29 -32.84
C PRO A 419 -9.38 6.43 -32.00
N ASP A 420 -9.26 6.22 -30.68
CA ASP A 420 -8.71 7.15 -29.69
C ASP A 420 -7.23 6.90 -29.35
N ALA A 421 -6.58 5.89 -29.96
CA ALA A 421 -5.18 5.56 -29.73
C ALA A 421 -4.20 6.60 -30.29
N LYS A 422 -3.03 6.73 -29.64
CA LYS A 422 -1.94 7.65 -30.05
C LYS A 422 -0.55 7.00 -29.97
N ASP A 423 -0.46 5.96 -29.17
CA ASP A 423 0.66 5.12 -28.79
C ASP A 423 0.52 3.75 -29.48
N PHE A 424 0.73 3.74 -30.80
CA PHE A 424 0.68 2.52 -31.62
C PHE A 424 1.90 1.63 -31.31
N ASP A 425 1.70 0.61 -30.46
CA ASP A 425 2.77 -0.27 -29.99
C ASP A 425 3.10 -1.42 -30.99
N ASP A 426 2.13 -1.84 -31.82
CA ASP A 426 2.29 -2.91 -32.81
C ASP A 426 1.84 -2.56 -34.23
N ALA A 427 2.46 -3.22 -35.20
CA ALA A 427 2.11 -3.13 -36.62
C ALA A 427 2.22 -4.50 -37.30
N VAL A 428 1.47 -4.71 -38.38
CA VAL A 428 1.34 -6.00 -39.07
C VAL A 428 1.57 -5.89 -40.58
N SER A 429 2.29 -6.87 -41.13
CA SER A 429 2.48 -7.04 -42.58
C SER A 429 2.26 -8.50 -42.99
N ILE A 430 1.88 -8.74 -44.24
CA ILE A 430 1.76 -10.09 -44.80
C ILE A 430 2.29 -10.16 -46.23
N LEU A 431 2.99 -11.26 -46.54
CA LEU A 431 3.37 -11.65 -47.90
C LEU A 431 2.78 -13.02 -48.23
N GLU A 432 2.24 -13.14 -49.44
CA GLU A 432 1.77 -14.39 -50.04
C GLU A 432 2.88 -14.99 -50.91
N GLY A 433 3.21 -16.27 -50.71
CA GLY A 433 4.21 -17.02 -51.48
C GLY A 433 3.67 -18.35 -52.01
N ASP A 434 4.51 -19.13 -52.68
CA ASP A 434 4.12 -20.43 -53.27
C ASP A 434 3.67 -21.43 -52.19
N GLY A 435 2.36 -21.47 -51.92
CA GLY A 435 1.74 -22.38 -50.97
C GLY A 435 1.88 -22.00 -49.49
N LYS A 436 2.49 -20.85 -49.15
CA LYS A 436 2.67 -20.39 -47.76
C LYS A 436 2.51 -18.89 -47.61
N TYR A 437 2.28 -18.44 -46.38
CA TYR A 437 2.25 -17.03 -46.01
C TYR A 437 3.46 -16.67 -45.14
N ARG A 438 3.94 -15.43 -45.23
CA ARG A 438 4.88 -14.84 -44.28
C ARG A 438 4.20 -13.67 -43.59
N ILE A 439 3.90 -13.81 -42.30
CA ILE A 439 3.32 -12.77 -41.47
C ILE A 439 4.44 -12.12 -40.67
N PHE A 440 4.39 -10.80 -40.55
CA PHE A 440 5.33 -10.03 -39.74
C PHE A 440 4.53 -9.24 -38.70
N VAL A 441 4.92 -9.39 -37.44
CA VAL A 441 4.44 -8.57 -36.33
C VAL A 441 5.61 -7.71 -35.87
N HIS A 442 5.45 -6.39 -35.97
CA HIS A 442 6.48 -5.40 -35.67
C HIS A 442 6.08 -4.68 -34.38
N ILE A 443 6.86 -4.86 -33.30
CA ILE A 443 6.62 -4.21 -32.01
C ILE A 443 7.54 -2.98 -31.89
N ALA A 444 7.04 -1.86 -31.38
CA ALA A 444 7.81 -0.65 -31.14
C ALA A 444 9.05 -0.94 -30.26
N ASP A 445 10.25 -0.59 -30.73
CA ASP A 445 11.49 -0.88 -30.00
C ASP A 445 11.78 0.17 -28.93
N VAL A 446 10.98 0.14 -27.86
CA VAL A 446 11.14 1.01 -26.67
C VAL A 446 12.54 0.88 -26.09
N SER A 447 13.13 -0.33 -26.12
CA SER A 447 14.48 -0.63 -25.62
C SER A 447 15.59 0.11 -26.40
N HIS A 448 15.31 0.52 -27.64
CA HIS A 448 16.21 1.34 -28.44
C HIS A 448 16.40 2.73 -27.85
N TYR A 449 15.35 3.29 -27.26
CA TYR A 449 15.32 4.65 -26.73
C TYR A 449 15.58 4.70 -25.22
N VAL A 450 14.85 3.89 -24.45
CA VAL A 450 14.93 3.82 -22.99
C VAL A 450 16.01 2.80 -22.59
N LYS A 451 17.01 3.23 -21.81
CA LYS A 451 18.17 2.38 -21.46
C LYS A 451 18.17 1.99 -19.98
N PRO A 452 18.57 0.75 -19.63
CA PRO A 452 18.70 0.32 -18.24
C PRO A 452 19.58 1.28 -17.43
N GLY A 453 19.06 1.73 -16.29
CA GLY A 453 19.67 2.71 -15.40
C GLY A 453 19.34 4.17 -15.69
N SER A 454 18.53 4.49 -16.70
CA SER A 454 18.14 5.89 -17.01
C SER A 454 17.00 6.41 -16.13
N ASP A 455 16.69 7.71 -16.24
CA ASP A 455 15.61 8.34 -15.49
C ASP A 455 14.24 7.87 -16.02
N LEU A 456 14.10 7.72 -17.34
CA LEU A 456 12.93 7.10 -17.99
C LEU A 456 12.72 5.65 -17.59
N ASP A 457 13.78 4.84 -17.56
CA ASP A 457 13.74 3.45 -17.10
C ASP A 457 13.36 3.33 -15.61
N THR A 458 13.86 4.25 -14.78
CA THR A 458 13.48 4.33 -13.36
C THR A 458 12.03 4.78 -13.17
N GLY A 459 11.56 5.77 -13.92
CA GLY A 459 10.15 6.19 -13.93
C GLY A 459 9.22 5.08 -14.41
N ALA A 460 9.59 4.35 -15.46
CA ALA A 460 8.83 3.22 -15.97
C ALA A 460 8.73 2.08 -14.95
N ARG A 461 9.82 1.71 -14.26
CA ARG A 461 9.76 0.74 -13.15
C ARG A 461 8.82 1.17 -12.01
N LEU A 462 8.76 2.47 -11.70
CA LEU A 462 7.91 2.98 -10.62
C LEU A 462 6.42 3.02 -11.02
N ARG A 463 6.11 3.17 -12.31
CA ARG A 463 4.72 3.14 -12.82
C ARG A 463 4.26 1.73 -13.20
N THR A 464 5.17 0.87 -13.68
CA THR A 464 4.98 -0.50 -14.20
C THR A 464 4.09 -0.62 -15.45
N THR A 465 3.05 0.21 -15.56
CA THR A 465 2.04 0.20 -16.64
C THR A 465 1.53 1.63 -16.87
N SER A 466 0.96 1.90 -18.05
CA SER A 466 0.05 3.03 -18.23
C SER A 466 -1.28 2.72 -17.54
N VAL A 467 -1.90 3.71 -16.87
CA VAL A 467 -3.19 3.56 -16.20
C VAL A 467 -4.26 4.35 -16.95
N TYR A 468 -5.26 3.66 -17.47
CA TYR A 468 -6.34 4.24 -18.25
C TYR A 468 -7.54 4.53 -17.34
N LEU A 469 -7.69 5.80 -16.94
CA LEU A 469 -8.85 6.28 -16.19
C LEU A 469 -9.93 6.76 -17.16
N PRO A 470 -11.22 6.78 -16.79
CA PRO A 470 -12.28 7.12 -17.75
C PRO A 470 -12.22 8.57 -18.28
N ASN A 471 -11.48 9.47 -17.61
CA ASN A 471 -11.26 10.86 -18.03
C ASN A 471 -9.84 11.19 -18.52
N ARG A 472 -8.85 10.29 -18.37
CA ARG A 472 -7.44 10.54 -18.70
C ARG A 472 -6.62 9.26 -18.75
N VAL A 473 -5.49 9.30 -19.46
CA VAL A 473 -4.43 8.29 -19.29
C VAL A 473 -3.35 8.86 -18.38
N LEU A 474 -2.81 8.03 -17.48
CA LEU A 474 -1.57 8.28 -16.75
C LEU A 474 -0.49 7.40 -17.42
N PRO A 475 0.31 7.95 -18.35
CA PRO A 475 1.17 7.13 -19.19
C PRO A 475 2.43 6.66 -18.43
N MET A 476 2.94 5.49 -18.78
CA MET A 476 4.18 4.95 -18.21
C MET A 476 5.40 5.85 -18.53
N PHE A 477 5.44 6.38 -19.76
CA PHE A 477 6.46 7.27 -20.30
C PHE A 477 5.88 8.65 -20.67
N PRO A 478 6.71 9.72 -20.73
CA PRO A 478 6.28 11.01 -21.28
C PRO A 478 5.74 10.86 -22.72
N PRO A 479 4.74 11.67 -23.13
CA PRO A 479 4.15 11.61 -24.48
C PRO A 479 5.17 11.75 -25.62
N GLU A 480 6.27 12.47 -25.41
CA GLU A 480 7.38 12.59 -26.36
C GLU A 480 8.02 11.23 -26.68
N ILE A 481 7.99 10.29 -25.73
CA ILE A 481 8.46 8.92 -25.92
C ILE A 481 7.35 8.02 -26.44
N SER A 482 6.23 7.90 -25.72
CA SER A 482 5.15 6.97 -26.08
C SER A 482 4.45 7.37 -27.38
N GLU A 483 3.88 8.58 -27.44
CA GLU A 483 3.07 9.04 -28.57
C GLU A 483 3.89 9.51 -29.78
N VAL A 484 5.19 9.83 -29.65
CA VAL A 484 5.97 10.45 -30.75
C VAL A 484 7.15 9.62 -31.21
N VAL A 485 8.03 9.16 -30.32
CA VAL A 485 9.28 8.47 -30.72
C VAL A 485 9.05 6.98 -30.94
N CYS A 486 8.39 6.29 -30.00
CA CYS A 486 8.12 4.86 -30.07
C CYS A 486 6.93 4.51 -30.96
N SER A 487 5.82 5.26 -30.85
CA SER A 487 4.58 5.02 -31.61
C SER A 487 4.84 4.82 -33.11
N LEU A 488 4.30 3.72 -33.66
CA LEU A 488 4.46 3.29 -35.05
C LEU A 488 3.57 4.11 -36.02
N LYS A 489 3.76 5.43 -36.02
CA LYS A 489 3.01 6.37 -36.87
C LYS A 489 3.42 6.28 -38.34
N GLY A 490 2.42 6.36 -39.21
CA GLY A 490 2.52 6.25 -40.66
C GLY A 490 3.45 7.28 -41.32
N GLY A 491 4.09 6.87 -42.41
CA GLY A 491 4.97 7.71 -43.23
C GLY A 491 6.36 8.03 -42.65
N GLU A 492 6.66 7.62 -41.42
CA GLU A 492 7.97 7.83 -40.77
C GLU A 492 8.72 6.49 -40.57
N ARG A 493 10.05 6.52 -40.63
CA ARG A 493 10.89 5.34 -40.33
C ARG A 493 10.90 5.09 -38.82
N ARG A 494 10.59 3.85 -38.40
CA ARG A 494 10.47 3.45 -37.00
C ARG A 494 11.39 2.28 -36.67
N ALA A 495 12.06 2.35 -35.52
CA ALA A 495 12.74 1.20 -34.93
C ALA A 495 11.72 0.23 -34.34
N ALA A 496 11.76 -1.02 -34.78
CA ALA A 496 10.90 -2.09 -34.29
C ALA A 496 11.70 -3.34 -33.94
N PHE A 497 11.10 -4.25 -33.18
CA PHE A 497 11.50 -5.64 -33.08
C PHE A 497 10.45 -6.48 -33.82
N THR A 498 10.87 -7.22 -34.84
CA THR A 498 9.96 -7.98 -35.69
C THR A 498 9.99 -9.46 -35.34
N VAL A 499 8.80 -10.04 -35.19
CA VAL A 499 8.56 -11.49 -35.24
C VAL A 499 8.04 -11.82 -36.62
N GLU A 500 8.86 -12.51 -37.42
CA GLU A 500 8.52 -13.04 -38.73
C GLU A 500 8.07 -14.50 -38.57
N MET A 501 6.92 -14.86 -39.13
CA MET A 501 6.32 -16.20 -39.06
C MET A 501 6.07 -16.74 -40.48
N GLU A 502 6.57 -17.94 -40.77
CA GLU A 502 6.16 -18.72 -41.96
C GLU A 502 4.98 -19.61 -41.56
N VAL A 503 3.85 -19.44 -42.27
CA VAL A 503 2.55 -20.05 -41.95
C VAL A 503 2.07 -20.89 -43.13
N ASN A 504 1.63 -22.12 -42.88
CA ASN A 504 1.07 -23.00 -43.90
C ASN A 504 -0.36 -22.61 -44.32
N GLN A 505 -1.01 -23.39 -45.19
CA GLN A 505 -2.38 -23.09 -45.61
C GLN A 505 -3.39 -23.29 -44.49
N GLU A 506 -3.09 -24.19 -43.56
CA GLU A 506 -3.89 -24.61 -42.42
C GLU A 506 -3.85 -23.59 -41.26
N GLY A 507 -2.94 -22.60 -41.31
CA GLY A 507 -2.80 -21.55 -40.29
C GLY A 507 -1.77 -21.88 -39.19
N GLU A 508 -1.02 -22.96 -39.32
CA GLU A 508 0.03 -23.36 -38.37
C GLU A 508 1.35 -22.62 -38.69
N VAL A 509 2.05 -22.18 -37.65
CA VAL A 509 3.37 -21.55 -37.77
C VAL A 509 4.43 -22.66 -37.84
N GLU A 510 5.07 -22.83 -39.00
CA GLU A 510 6.11 -23.85 -39.21
C GLU A 510 7.50 -23.36 -38.82
N ARG A 511 7.78 -22.07 -39.00
CA ARG A 511 9.07 -21.42 -38.69
C ARG A 511 8.88 -19.99 -38.24
N HIS A 512 9.77 -19.50 -37.38
CA HIS A 512 9.76 -18.11 -36.94
C HIS A 512 11.18 -17.53 -36.85
N TRP A 513 11.28 -16.20 -36.92
CA TRP A 513 12.51 -15.43 -36.71
C TRP A 513 12.20 -14.17 -35.90
N ILE A 514 13.12 -13.76 -35.03
CA ILE A 514 12.97 -12.61 -34.14
C ILE A 514 14.21 -11.73 -34.27
N TYR A 515 14.05 -10.45 -34.65
CA TYR A 515 15.19 -9.56 -34.91
C TYR A 515 14.84 -8.05 -34.85
N PRO A 516 15.82 -7.16 -34.57
CA PRO A 516 15.64 -5.71 -34.72
C PRO A 516 15.49 -5.31 -36.19
N SER A 517 14.53 -4.43 -36.47
CA SER A 517 14.21 -3.95 -37.81
C SER A 517 13.96 -2.44 -37.85
N VAL A 518 13.93 -1.90 -39.07
CA VAL A 518 13.33 -0.59 -39.38
C VAL A 518 12.16 -0.78 -40.34
N ILE A 519 11.03 -0.15 -40.03
CA ILE A 519 9.79 -0.20 -40.83
C ILE A 519 9.35 1.22 -41.20
N VAL A 520 8.45 1.32 -42.17
CA VAL A 520 7.56 2.47 -42.35
C VAL A 520 6.15 1.90 -42.34
N VAL A 521 5.25 2.51 -41.55
CA VAL A 521 3.83 2.17 -41.60
C VAL A 521 3.20 2.92 -42.76
N ASP A 522 2.44 2.25 -43.61
CA ASP A 522 1.71 2.89 -44.71
C ASP A 522 0.50 3.65 -44.16
N GLU A 523 -0.31 2.99 -43.32
CA GLU A 523 -1.53 3.56 -42.75
C GLU A 523 -1.77 3.07 -41.31
N ASN A 524 -2.08 4.01 -40.40
CA ASN A 524 -2.65 3.69 -39.09
C ASN A 524 -4.18 3.60 -39.26
N LEU A 525 -4.74 2.41 -39.08
CA LEU A 525 -6.17 2.15 -39.25
C LEU A 525 -6.85 2.01 -37.89
N SER A 526 -8.11 2.43 -37.79
CA SER A 526 -8.96 2.01 -36.66
C SER A 526 -9.61 0.64 -36.90
N TYR A 527 -9.98 -0.10 -35.85
CA TYR A 527 -10.70 -1.38 -35.95
C TYR A 527 -11.90 -1.36 -36.93
N PRO A 528 -12.79 -0.33 -36.93
CA PRO A 528 -13.90 -0.25 -37.87
C PRO A 528 -13.47 -0.01 -39.33
N GLU A 529 -12.34 0.65 -39.56
CA GLU A 529 -11.80 0.90 -40.91
C GLU A 529 -11.16 -0.35 -41.49
N ALA A 530 -10.41 -1.11 -40.69
CA ALA A 530 -9.90 -2.41 -41.08
C ALA A 530 -11.05 -3.36 -41.45
N GLU A 531 -12.11 -3.44 -40.64
CA GLU A 531 -13.31 -4.23 -40.97
C GLU A 531 -14.00 -3.77 -42.25
N ARG A 532 -14.10 -2.46 -42.47
CA ARG A 532 -14.66 -1.90 -43.70
C ARG A 532 -13.86 -2.35 -44.91
N ARG A 533 -12.52 -2.23 -44.87
CA ARG A 533 -11.62 -2.66 -45.95
C ARG A 533 -11.66 -4.16 -46.22
N ILE A 534 -11.69 -4.99 -45.18
CA ILE A 534 -11.86 -6.45 -45.31
C ILE A 534 -13.18 -6.76 -46.02
N ARG A 535 -14.28 -6.09 -45.64
CA ARG A 535 -15.61 -6.25 -46.28
C ARG A 535 -15.65 -5.73 -47.72
N GLU A 536 -14.87 -4.70 -48.04
CA GLU A 536 -14.74 -4.10 -49.38
C GLU A 536 -13.77 -4.89 -50.29
N GLY A 537 -13.08 -5.90 -49.76
CA GLY A 537 -12.18 -6.78 -50.52
C GLY A 537 -10.76 -6.26 -50.68
N ASP A 538 -10.27 -5.44 -49.75
CA ASP A 538 -8.84 -5.09 -49.65
C ASP A 538 -8.01 -6.38 -49.59
N ARG A 539 -7.14 -6.60 -50.59
CA ARG A 539 -6.44 -7.89 -50.75
C ARG A 539 -5.55 -8.21 -49.55
N THR A 540 -4.80 -7.23 -49.05
CA THR A 540 -3.81 -7.47 -47.99
C THR A 540 -4.49 -7.78 -46.68
N LEU A 541 -5.48 -6.98 -46.29
CA LEU A 541 -6.23 -7.17 -45.04
C LEU A 541 -7.14 -8.41 -45.10
N SER A 542 -7.75 -8.70 -46.26
CA SER A 542 -8.61 -9.88 -46.42
C SER A 542 -7.80 -11.18 -46.38
N THR A 543 -6.60 -11.20 -46.98
CA THR A 543 -5.68 -12.35 -46.89
C THR A 543 -5.18 -12.52 -45.46
N LEU A 544 -4.76 -11.44 -44.79
CA LEU A 544 -4.34 -11.49 -43.38
C LEU A 544 -5.45 -12.07 -42.48
N TYR A 545 -6.66 -11.51 -42.57
CA TYR A 545 -7.82 -11.98 -41.82
C TYR A 545 -8.09 -13.48 -42.07
N SER A 546 -8.09 -13.90 -43.33
CA SER A 546 -8.37 -15.30 -43.70
C SER A 546 -7.32 -16.28 -43.17
N VAL A 547 -6.04 -15.89 -43.07
CA VAL A 547 -4.98 -16.74 -42.51
C VAL A 547 -5.06 -16.79 -40.98
N VAL A 548 -5.35 -15.64 -40.35
CA VAL A 548 -5.44 -15.53 -38.88
C VAL A 548 -6.66 -16.27 -38.33
N GLU A 549 -7.80 -16.26 -39.02
CA GLU A 549 -8.96 -17.07 -38.60
C GLU A 549 -8.64 -18.58 -38.65
N ARG A 550 -7.91 -19.06 -39.66
CA ARG A 550 -7.44 -20.47 -39.70
C ARG A 550 -6.44 -20.78 -38.58
N MET A 551 -5.52 -19.85 -38.29
CA MET A 551 -4.61 -19.95 -37.15
C MET A 551 -5.36 -20.07 -35.82
N ARG A 552 -6.46 -19.32 -35.65
CA ARG A 552 -7.35 -19.36 -34.48
C ARG A 552 -8.16 -20.66 -34.42
N GLU A 553 -8.67 -21.17 -35.53
CA GLU A 553 -9.35 -22.47 -35.60
C GLU A 553 -8.43 -23.64 -35.26
N ALA A 554 -7.17 -23.61 -35.72
CA ALA A 554 -6.15 -24.60 -35.40
C ALA A 554 -5.73 -24.61 -33.91
N HIS A 555 -5.89 -23.49 -33.20
CA HIS A 555 -5.50 -23.31 -31.80
C HIS A 555 -6.71 -22.88 -30.95
N PRO A 556 -7.69 -23.77 -30.70
CA PRO A 556 -8.88 -23.43 -29.92
C PRO A 556 -8.52 -23.04 -28.48
N ARG A 557 -8.91 -21.82 -28.08
CA ARG A 557 -8.73 -21.26 -26.73
C ARG A 557 -10.08 -21.09 -26.03
N LEU A 558 -10.05 -20.92 -24.71
CA LEU A 558 -11.22 -20.51 -23.93
C LEU A 558 -11.54 -19.05 -24.23
N ASP A 559 -12.51 -18.81 -25.10
CA ASP A 559 -12.99 -17.48 -25.49
C ASP A 559 -14.19 -17.09 -24.62
N LEU A 560 -13.95 -16.25 -23.61
CA LEU A 560 -15.00 -15.68 -22.76
C LEU A 560 -15.39 -14.31 -23.32
N GLU A 561 -16.43 -14.26 -24.16
CA GLU A 561 -17.03 -13.02 -24.71
C GLU A 561 -17.71 -12.15 -23.62
N THR A 562 -16.94 -11.74 -22.61
CA THR A 562 -17.41 -10.93 -21.49
C THR A 562 -17.55 -9.47 -21.95
N PRO A 563 -18.73 -8.85 -21.87
CA PRO A 563 -18.91 -7.46 -22.28
C PRO A 563 -18.13 -6.50 -21.37
N GLU A 564 -17.16 -5.78 -21.92
CA GLU A 564 -16.46 -4.70 -21.20
C GLU A 564 -17.36 -3.47 -21.11
N LYS A 565 -17.56 -2.94 -19.90
CA LYS A 565 -18.19 -1.62 -19.70
C LYS A 565 -17.11 -0.55 -19.70
N ARG A 566 -17.09 0.31 -20.71
CA ARG A 566 -16.23 1.49 -20.79
C ARG A 566 -17.05 2.73 -20.46
N VAL A 567 -16.60 3.50 -19.49
CA VAL A 567 -17.19 4.79 -19.15
C VAL A 567 -16.48 5.86 -19.98
N ARG A 568 -17.24 6.70 -20.69
CA ARG A 568 -16.74 7.90 -21.38
C ARG A 568 -17.38 9.15 -20.78
N PHE A 569 -16.67 10.27 -20.88
CA PHE A 569 -17.19 11.59 -20.52
C PHE A 569 -17.38 12.45 -21.77
N GLY A 570 -18.59 12.99 -21.93
CA GLY A 570 -18.89 14.02 -22.93
C GLY A 570 -18.38 15.40 -22.50
N GLU A 571 -18.40 16.37 -23.42
CA GLU A 571 -17.85 17.71 -23.21
C GLU A 571 -18.53 18.48 -22.07
N ASP A 572 -19.85 18.29 -21.89
CA ASP A 572 -20.66 18.91 -20.83
C ASP A 572 -20.63 18.13 -19.50
N GLY A 573 -19.78 17.10 -19.38
CA GLY A 573 -19.70 16.23 -18.19
C GLY A 573 -20.75 15.13 -18.15
N GLU A 574 -21.50 14.92 -19.24
CA GLU A 574 -22.35 13.74 -19.43
C GLU A 574 -21.51 12.45 -19.34
N VAL A 575 -22.10 11.39 -18.80
CA VAL A 575 -21.44 10.09 -18.63
C VAL A 575 -22.10 9.06 -19.53
N GLU A 576 -21.37 8.61 -20.54
CA GLU A 576 -21.80 7.52 -21.43
C GLU A 576 -21.18 6.20 -20.98
N VAL A 577 -21.95 5.10 -21.05
CA VAL A 577 -21.44 3.75 -20.80
C VAL A 577 -21.50 2.95 -22.09
N GLU A 578 -20.37 2.84 -22.78
CA GLU A 578 -20.20 1.99 -23.94
C GLU A 578 -20.01 0.53 -23.49
N ILE A 579 -20.70 -0.40 -24.13
CA ILE A 579 -20.45 -1.84 -23.97
C ILE A 579 -19.58 -2.29 -25.14
N LYS A 580 -18.27 -2.42 -24.90
CA LYS A 580 -17.34 -2.93 -25.91
C LYS A 580 -17.45 -4.46 -25.99
N ARG A 581 -17.44 -4.98 -27.23
CA ARG A 581 -17.31 -6.39 -27.55
C ARG A 581 -16.14 -6.59 -28.52
N PRO A 582 -15.44 -7.74 -28.50
CA PRO A 582 -14.43 -8.06 -29.52
C PRO A 582 -15.05 -8.07 -30.91
N THR A 583 -14.45 -7.36 -31.85
CA THR A 583 -14.85 -7.35 -33.27
C THR A 583 -13.92 -8.26 -34.10
N PRO A 584 -14.24 -8.58 -35.37
CA PRO A 584 -13.37 -9.41 -36.20
C PRO A 584 -11.94 -8.86 -36.35
N SER A 585 -11.76 -7.55 -36.52
CA SER A 585 -10.44 -6.92 -36.58
C SER A 585 -9.74 -6.91 -35.21
N THR A 586 -10.50 -6.74 -34.12
CA THR A 586 -9.97 -6.88 -32.75
C THR A 586 -9.38 -8.28 -32.54
N ARG A 587 -10.14 -9.34 -32.89
CA ARG A 587 -9.73 -10.75 -32.77
C ARG A 587 -8.54 -11.10 -33.66
N MET A 588 -8.46 -10.52 -34.85
CA MET A 588 -7.34 -10.72 -35.76
C MET A 588 -6.03 -10.22 -35.12
N ILE A 589 -6.01 -8.99 -34.60
CA ILE A 589 -4.83 -8.44 -33.90
C ILE A 589 -4.55 -9.22 -32.62
N GLU A 590 -5.56 -9.51 -31.80
CA GLU A 590 -5.39 -10.30 -30.57
C GLU A 590 -4.75 -11.67 -30.84
N THR A 591 -5.20 -12.39 -31.87
CA THR A 591 -4.65 -13.70 -32.25
C THR A 591 -3.17 -13.60 -32.64
N LEU A 592 -2.81 -12.58 -33.42
CA LEU A 592 -1.42 -12.30 -33.80
C LEU A 592 -0.55 -11.92 -32.60
N MET A 593 -1.04 -11.08 -31.69
CA MET A 593 -0.30 -10.68 -30.49
C MET A 593 -0.08 -11.87 -29.54
N VAL A 594 -1.09 -12.71 -29.32
CA VAL A 594 -0.91 -13.91 -28.48
C VAL A 594 0.04 -14.90 -29.15
N LYS A 595 -0.04 -15.12 -30.48
CA LYS A 595 0.90 -16.04 -31.16
C LYS A 595 2.34 -15.52 -31.13
N THR A 596 2.51 -14.21 -31.25
CA THR A 596 3.80 -13.51 -31.09
C THR A 596 4.36 -13.70 -29.69
N ASN A 597 3.52 -13.52 -28.65
CA ASN A 597 3.92 -13.72 -27.26
C ASN A 597 4.26 -15.18 -26.92
N GLU A 598 3.54 -16.16 -27.47
CA GLU A 598 3.88 -17.59 -27.35
C GLU A 598 5.28 -17.87 -27.91
N ILE A 599 5.56 -17.43 -29.16
CA ILE A 599 6.86 -17.61 -29.81
C ILE A 599 8.00 -16.95 -29.03
N VAL A 600 7.79 -15.72 -28.55
CA VAL A 600 8.79 -15.00 -27.74
C VAL A 600 9.03 -15.72 -26.41
N ALA A 601 7.98 -16.22 -25.75
CA ALA A 601 8.11 -16.96 -24.50
C ALA A 601 8.86 -18.30 -24.68
N GLU A 602 8.60 -19.04 -25.75
CA GLU A 602 9.34 -20.26 -26.10
C GLU A 602 10.82 -19.96 -26.31
N VAL A 603 11.15 -18.96 -27.14
CA VAL A 603 12.55 -18.57 -27.42
C VAL A 603 13.26 -18.05 -26.17
N LEU A 604 12.58 -17.32 -25.28
CA LEU A 604 13.16 -16.89 -24.00
C LEU A 604 13.43 -18.09 -23.08
N LYS A 605 12.48 -19.03 -22.97
CA LYS A 605 12.63 -20.25 -22.16
C LYS A 605 13.79 -21.14 -22.63
N GLU A 606 14.05 -21.19 -23.94
CA GLU A 606 15.18 -21.97 -24.50
C GLU A 606 16.55 -21.28 -24.35
N ARG A 607 16.60 -19.94 -24.28
CA ARG A 607 17.84 -19.16 -24.46
C ARG A 607 18.28 -18.34 -23.27
N MET A 608 17.42 -18.15 -22.26
CA MET A 608 17.72 -17.32 -21.10
C MET A 608 17.54 -18.11 -19.80
N ASP A 609 18.51 -18.02 -18.90
CA ASP A 609 18.41 -18.63 -17.56
C ASP A 609 17.32 -17.98 -16.68
N PHE A 610 16.84 -16.79 -17.05
CA PHE A 610 15.79 -16.06 -16.36
C PHE A 610 14.95 -15.21 -17.34
N GLY A 611 13.66 -15.06 -17.04
CA GLY A 611 12.74 -14.25 -17.84
C GLY A 611 11.45 -13.93 -17.07
N VAL A 612 10.71 -12.91 -17.54
CA VAL A 612 9.40 -12.57 -16.98
C VAL A 612 8.33 -13.24 -17.83
N PHE A 613 7.59 -14.18 -17.24
CA PHE A 613 6.53 -14.93 -17.93
C PHE A 613 5.15 -14.53 -17.41
N ARG A 614 4.20 -14.33 -18.34
CA ARG A 614 2.79 -14.12 -18.00
C ARG A 614 2.10 -15.47 -17.80
N ILE A 615 2.06 -15.93 -16.55
CA ILE A 615 1.39 -17.19 -16.19
C ILE A 615 -0.07 -16.95 -15.77
N HIS A 616 -0.93 -17.93 -16.06
CA HIS A 616 -2.27 -18.05 -15.47
C HIS A 616 -2.32 -19.38 -14.70
N PRO A 617 -2.55 -19.39 -13.37
CA PRO A 617 -2.59 -20.63 -12.60
C PRO A 617 -3.81 -21.47 -12.98
N LEU A 618 -3.75 -22.79 -12.73
CA LEU A 618 -4.93 -23.64 -12.82
C LEU A 618 -6.01 -23.16 -11.82
N PRO A 619 -7.31 -23.30 -12.15
CA PRO A 619 -8.39 -22.92 -11.24
C PRO A 619 -8.35 -23.74 -9.94
N VAL A 620 -8.84 -23.14 -8.86
CA VAL A 620 -8.93 -23.80 -7.56
C VAL A 620 -9.91 -24.97 -7.67
N LYS A 621 -9.55 -26.10 -7.06
CA LYS A 621 -10.33 -27.34 -7.16
C LYS A 621 -11.77 -27.16 -6.66
N ASP A 622 -11.93 -26.47 -5.53
CA ASP A 622 -13.23 -26.27 -4.89
C ASP A 622 -14.16 -25.41 -5.78
N ASP A 623 -13.64 -24.35 -6.41
CA ASP A 623 -14.38 -23.53 -7.38
C ASP A 623 -14.88 -24.36 -8.57
N VAL A 624 -14.05 -25.29 -9.08
CA VAL A 624 -14.43 -26.20 -10.17
C VAL A 624 -15.49 -27.21 -9.71
N GLU A 625 -15.42 -27.69 -8.48
CA GLU A 625 -16.45 -28.57 -7.91
C GLU A 625 -17.77 -27.83 -7.65
N GLU A 626 -17.74 -26.58 -7.20
CA GLU A 626 -18.92 -25.73 -7.04
C GLU A 626 -19.56 -25.40 -8.41
N PHE A 627 -18.75 -24.99 -9.39
CA PHE A 627 -19.22 -24.72 -10.74
C PHE A 627 -19.87 -25.95 -11.40
N ASN A 628 -19.27 -27.14 -11.24
CA ASN A 628 -19.87 -28.38 -11.72
C ASN A 628 -21.23 -28.70 -11.06
N LYS A 629 -21.39 -28.43 -9.76
CA LYS A 629 -22.69 -28.58 -9.06
C LYS A 629 -23.74 -27.58 -9.56
N LEU A 630 -23.32 -26.35 -9.91
CA LEU A 630 -24.19 -25.35 -10.54
C LEU A 630 -24.64 -25.80 -11.93
N LEU A 631 -23.73 -26.35 -12.75
CA LEU A 631 -24.09 -26.93 -14.06
C LEU A 631 -25.10 -28.08 -13.92
N GLU A 632 -24.87 -29.00 -12.98
CA GLU A 632 -25.79 -30.11 -12.68
C GLU A 632 -27.17 -29.60 -12.23
N GLY A 633 -27.22 -28.62 -11.32
CA GLY A 633 -28.46 -27.99 -10.86
C GLY A 633 -29.21 -27.22 -11.96
N LEU A 634 -28.52 -26.74 -12.99
CA LEU A 634 -29.09 -26.11 -14.19
C LEU A 634 -29.47 -27.12 -15.29
N GLY A 635 -29.25 -28.43 -15.08
CA GLY A 635 -29.53 -29.47 -16.06
C GLY A 635 -28.55 -29.50 -17.24
N VAL A 636 -27.35 -28.93 -17.08
CA VAL A 636 -26.30 -28.93 -18.11
C VAL A 636 -25.47 -30.20 -17.97
N GLU A 637 -25.63 -31.15 -18.90
CA GLU A 637 -24.88 -32.42 -18.95
C GLU A 637 -23.42 -32.25 -19.42
N ARG A 638 -22.68 -31.32 -18.80
CA ARG A 638 -21.25 -31.11 -19.01
C ARG A 638 -20.54 -30.98 -17.68
N ARG A 639 -19.43 -31.70 -17.54
CA ARG A 639 -18.52 -31.62 -16.40
C ARG A 639 -17.19 -31.04 -16.88
N ILE A 640 -16.68 -30.04 -16.16
CA ILE A 640 -15.30 -29.57 -16.31
C ILE A 640 -14.41 -30.47 -15.47
N GLU A 641 -13.45 -31.11 -16.13
CA GLU A 641 -12.39 -31.90 -15.51
C GLU A 641 -11.05 -31.21 -15.77
N VAL A 642 -10.30 -30.93 -14.71
CA VAL A 642 -8.93 -30.41 -14.78
C VAL A 642 -7.99 -31.48 -14.22
N ARG A 643 -6.76 -31.54 -14.71
CA ARG A 643 -5.73 -32.46 -14.22
C ARG A 643 -4.71 -31.69 -13.39
N TRP A 644 -4.92 -31.67 -12.07
CA TRP A 644 -3.97 -31.07 -11.13
C TRP A 644 -2.73 -31.95 -10.89
N GLU A 645 -2.71 -33.21 -11.36
CA GLU A 645 -1.62 -34.17 -11.16
C GLU A 645 -0.38 -33.90 -12.04
N ASP A 646 -0.56 -33.17 -13.14
CA ASP A 646 0.53 -32.72 -14.02
C ASP A 646 1.43 -31.64 -13.36
N LEU A 647 1.05 -31.17 -12.16
CA LEU A 647 1.85 -30.27 -11.32
C LEU A 647 3.03 -30.95 -10.60
N LYS A 648 3.40 -32.20 -10.91
CA LYS A 648 4.58 -32.85 -10.30
C LYS A 648 5.94 -32.22 -10.65
N GLY A 649 5.97 -31.17 -11.47
CA GLY A 649 7.09 -30.24 -11.56
C GLY A 649 7.15 -29.20 -10.43
N SER A 650 6.21 -29.17 -9.48
CA SER A 650 6.14 -28.14 -8.43
C SER A 650 7.19 -28.24 -7.33
N GLU A 651 8.19 -29.12 -7.47
CA GLU A 651 9.49 -28.93 -6.80
C GLU A 651 10.17 -27.65 -7.31
N GLU A 652 9.88 -27.18 -8.54
CA GLU A 652 10.29 -25.86 -9.05
C GLU A 652 9.70 -24.66 -8.29
N ARG A 653 8.70 -24.84 -7.40
CA ARG A 653 8.32 -23.76 -6.46
C ARG A 653 9.34 -23.61 -5.33
N GLU A 654 9.85 -24.73 -4.81
CA GLU A 654 10.94 -24.70 -3.84
C GLU A 654 12.26 -24.30 -4.49
N GLU A 655 12.57 -24.76 -5.71
CA GLU A 655 13.76 -24.29 -6.45
C GLU A 655 13.64 -22.83 -6.89
N GLY A 656 12.46 -22.37 -7.31
CA GLY A 656 12.22 -20.96 -7.67
C GLY A 656 12.38 -20.02 -6.47
N GLU A 657 11.87 -20.40 -5.30
CA GLU A 657 12.14 -19.68 -4.05
C GLU A 657 13.60 -19.81 -3.61
N ALA A 658 14.24 -20.97 -3.78
CA ALA A 658 15.65 -21.17 -3.45
C ALA A 658 16.60 -20.37 -4.35
N VAL A 659 16.34 -20.28 -5.65
CA VAL A 659 17.08 -19.45 -6.61
C VAL A 659 16.85 -17.97 -6.31
N LEU A 660 15.62 -17.56 -5.99
CA LEU A 660 15.35 -16.19 -5.53
C LEU A 660 16.12 -15.87 -4.24
N GLN A 661 16.15 -16.80 -3.28
CA GLN A 661 16.94 -16.70 -2.04
C GLN A 661 18.44 -16.66 -2.31
N GLU A 662 18.98 -17.48 -3.22
CA GLU A 662 20.41 -17.49 -3.57
C GLU A 662 20.82 -16.21 -4.30
N LEU A 663 19.97 -15.67 -5.17
CA LEU A 663 20.19 -14.39 -5.85
C LEU A 663 20.10 -13.20 -4.89
N LEU A 664 19.27 -13.27 -3.84
CA LEU A 664 19.20 -12.31 -2.74
C LEU A 664 20.42 -12.41 -1.80
N GLN A 665 20.82 -13.62 -1.42
CA GLN A 665 21.99 -13.86 -0.55
C GLN A 665 23.32 -13.53 -1.25
N SER A 666 23.40 -13.73 -2.57
CA SER A 666 24.56 -13.32 -3.37
C SER A 666 24.61 -11.83 -3.71
N GLY A 667 23.60 -11.04 -3.29
CA GLY A 667 23.55 -9.59 -3.50
C GLY A 667 23.39 -9.16 -4.96
N LYS A 668 23.01 -10.07 -5.86
CA LYS A 668 22.77 -9.80 -7.29
C LYS A 668 21.42 -9.11 -7.53
N ILE A 669 20.49 -9.26 -6.59
CA ILE A 669 19.22 -8.52 -6.53
C ILE A 669 18.96 -8.08 -5.09
N THR A 670 18.23 -6.98 -4.93
CA THR A 670 17.71 -6.50 -3.63
C THR A 670 16.20 -6.35 -3.72
N LEU A 671 15.46 -7.06 -2.87
CA LEU A 671 14.02 -6.83 -2.71
C LEU A 671 13.75 -5.45 -2.11
N GLY A 672 12.96 -4.64 -2.82
CA GLY A 672 12.35 -3.43 -2.26
C GLY A 672 11.01 -3.77 -1.64
N GLY A 673 10.88 -3.58 -0.32
CA GLY A 673 9.66 -3.90 0.44
C GLY A 673 9.81 -5.19 1.25
N GLY A 674 9.78 -5.06 2.58
CA GLY A 674 10.07 -6.17 3.49
C GLY A 674 8.83 -6.93 3.95
N PHE A 675 8.89 -8.25 3.79
CA PHE A 675 8.19 -9.25 4.60
C PHE A 675 9.16 -10.40 4.90
N ALA A 676 9.12 -10.95 6.11
CA ALA A 676 9.88 -12.13 6.49
C ALA A 676 8.90 -13.30 6.71
N PHE A 677 9.15 -14.43 6.04
CA PHE A 677 8.47 -15.68 6.36
C PHE A 677 9.04 -16.25 7.67
N GLN A 678 8.21 -16.37 8.70
CA GLN A 678 8.46 -17.33 9.78
C GLN A 678 7.79 -18.65 9.42
N MET A 679 8.59 -19.68 9.16
CA MET A 679 8.15 -21.06 9.24
C MET A 679 8.02 -21.45 10.72
N GLU A 680 6.80 -21.62 11.22
CA GLU A 680 6.56 -22.49 12.38
C GLU A 680 6.26 -23.91 11.87
N GLU A 681 7.11 -24.88 12.21
CA GLU A 681 6.82 -26.30 11.99
C GLU A 681 5.72 -26.76 12.96
N LYS A 682 4.61 -27.29 12.42
CA LYS A 682 3.88 -28.43 13.02
C LYS A 682 2.88 -29.10 12.09
#